data_AF-A0A947HZN6-F1
#
_entry.id   AF-A0A947HZN6-F1
#
_cell.length_a   1.000
_cell.length_b   1.000
_cell.length_c   1.000
_cell.angle_alpha   90.00
_cell.angle_beta   90.00
_cell.angle_gamma   90.00
#
_symmetry.space_group_name_H-M   'P 1'
#
loop_
_entity.id
_entity.type
_entity.pdbx_description
1 polymer ?
#
loop_
_entity_poly.entity_id
_entity_poly.type
_entity_poly.pdbx_seq_one_letter_code
_entity_poly.pdbx_strand_id
1 'polypeptide(L)'
;MSQESLKNRLERDLAPSGGAKERIWKRISTRLDHADSLSSISKVLEPEDSVKDRIWARILNRIDVPESSALLDKLRELLAPPAGLRGHLHKRFSRVPVHVTVRRQYTIKWVAAFIIFALFVKAGPQLFIVPSTIADSKVTLMPTRGEVTISVGGFWQPVNEEVVLEPGTLLRTHDGEASIVFRDDGVLRLDEWTTVQVHDTSDPVQIDEYFESTLTLITGRIWLQGLVPSPLKGINVRTDYGLIKVQEGSVSIQESEKTVDVEIWDRRTHVTQGDKDVFLVAGEQTRLSEGGILFVKKIFEDRYEDNWVVQNLKRDAVHRRYIAQLQQERRAARARILPTSILYPAKRIAEKVDVLLTFGEEAKTQKKLDQASTRLDEVAALIKGGATDAAIIPLEDYRDSLITMATGSGNELVQMLIQESIAIQAGQVAAALPDDDAYLIKKAVLEAGTQLPKKDGGVSLSDVQGVLLLDTITALIQKVDREGPVGLGETWEGLREQLAVLDNEANELKPEVRKEARMLLSEFAFILSDMYARGETVDPLVVTQVYAYLPPQTEDIPVLSDEEVNAIVQGIRDRIFIYHMQKPRINQLVSELKALDGHPDQGRILRKLRFALPGGPEEFPLKVRKEIIRLQWARVAG
;
A
#
# COMPACT_ATOMS: atom_id res chain seq x y z
N MET A 1 -9.21 -7.76 -64.72
CA MET A 1 -8.02 -8.42 -64.12
C MET A 1 -8.14 -8.28 -62.61
N SER A 2 -8.22 -9.38 -61.87
CA SER A 2 -8.42 -9.38 -60.41
C SER A 2 -7.10 -9.12 -59.66
N GLN A 3 -7.16 -8.49 -58.49
CA GLN A 3 -5.99 -8.21 -57.64
C GLN A 3 -5.21 -9.48 -57.25
N GLU A 4 -5.88 -10.63 -57.15
CA GLU A 4 -5.24 -11.94 -56.95
C GLU A 4 -4.28 -12.33 -58.09
N SER A 5 -4.63 -12.02 -59.34
CA SER A 5 -3.76 -12.33 -60.48
C SER A 5 -2.47 -11.50 -60.48
N LEU A 6 -2.51 -10.30 -59.88
CA LEU A 6 -1.35 -9.41 -59.71
C LEU A 6 -0.47 -9.86 -58.54
N LYS A 7 -1.07 -10.26 -57.42
CA LYS A 7 -0.36 -10.79 -56.26
C LYS A 7 0.36 -12.11 -56.58
N ASN A 8 -0.32 -13.02 -57.28
CA ASN A 8 0.27 -14.31 -57.68
C ASN A 8 1.39 -14.14 -58.73
N ARG A 9 1.38 -13.06 -59.51
CA ARG A 9 2.49 -12.70 -60.41
C ARG A 9 3.68 -12.16 -59.64
N LEU A 10 3.43 -11.25 -58.70
CA LEU A 10 4.47 -10.69 -57.83
C LEU A 10 5.15 -11.75 -56.95
N GLU A 11 4.40 -12.70 -56.39
CA GLU A 11 4.97 -13.81 -55.63
C GLU A 11 5.83 -14.74 -56.51
N ARG A 12 5.47 -14.91 -57.78
CA ARG A 12 6.25 -15.71 -58.73
C ARG A 12 7.52 -14.99 -59.19
N ASP A 13 7.47 -13.66 -59.31
CA ASP A 13 8.61 -12.83 -59.73
C ASP A 13 9.58 -12.51 -58.58
N LEU A 14 9.11 -12.56 -57.32
CA LEU A 14 9.91 -12.30 -56.11
C LEU A 14 10.47 -13.58 -55.46
N ALA A 15 10.02 -14.77 -55.86
CA ALA A 15 10.58 -16.02 -55.37
C ALA A 15 11.98 -16.26 -55.98
N PRO A 16 13.05 -16.36 -55.17
CA PRO A 16 14.39 -16.64 -55.70
C PRO A 16 14.41 -18.02 -56.38
N SER A 17 15.02 -18.09 -57.56
CA SER A 17 15.13 -19.32 -58.35
C SER A 17 15.76 -20.45 -57.52
N GLY A 18 15.36 -21.71 -57.78
CA GLY A 18 15.80 -22.88 -57.00
C GLY A 18 17.31 -22.96 -56.80
N GLY A 19 18.11 -22.62 -57.82
CA GLY A 19 19.57 -22.59 -57.73
C GLY A 19 20.17 -21.42 -56.94
N ALA A 20 19.40 -20.36 -56.64
CA ALA A 20 19.80 -19.31 -55.69
C ALA A 20 19.55 -19.76 -54.25
N LYS A 21 18.43 -20.47 -54.01
CA LYS A 21 18.09 -21.04 -52.70
C LYS A 21 19.13 -22.08 -52.27
N GLU A 22 19.56 -22.95 -53.17
CA GLU A 22 20.62 -23.94 -52.94
C GLU A 22 21.98 -23.29 -52.63
N ARG A 23 22.35 -22.21 -53.33
CA ARG A 23 23.58 -21.46 -53.05
C ARG A 23 23.56 -20.78 -51.69
N ILE A 24 22.41 -20.23 -51.28
CA ILE A 24 22.25 -19.63 -49.95
C ILE A 24 22.33 -20.71 -48.87
N TRP A 25 21.66 -21.85 -49.06
CA TRP A 25 21.70 -22.96 -48.11
C TRP A 25 23.10 -23.55 -47.96
N LYS A 26 23.80 -23.76 -49.08
CA LYS A 26 25.19 -24.23 -49.08
C LYS A 26 26.14 -23.25 -48.37
N ARG A 27 25.86 -21.94 -48.44
CA ARG A 27 26.64 -20.90 -47.74
C ARG A 27 26.35 -20.85 -46.24
N ILE A 28 25.12 -21.18 -45.84
CA ILE A 28 24.69 -21.25 -44.44
C ILE A 28 25.23 -22.54 -43.80
N SER A 29 25.17 -23.68 -44.48
CA SER A 29 25.71 -24.95 -43.96
C SER A 29 27.23 -24.90 -43.80
N THR A 30 27.97 -24.31 -44.76
CA THR A 30 29.42 -24.09 -44.62
C THR A 30 29.79 -23.13 -43.48
N ARG A 31 28.86 -22.30 -42.99
CA ARG A 31 29.08 -21.42 -41.83
C ARG A 31 28.72 -22.10 -40.50
N LEU A 32 27.83 -23.09 -40.52
CA LEU A 32 27.48 -23.89 -39.34
C LEU A 32 28.55 -24.96 -39.05
N ASP A 33 29.18 -25.53 -40.08
CA ASP A 33 30.26 -26.52 -39.94
C ASP A 33 31.60 -25.92 -39.42
N HIS A 34 31.66 -24.62 -39.10
CA HIS A 34 32.83 -23.96 -38.48
C HIS A 34 32.62 -23.61 -36.99
N ALA A 35 31.49 -23.99 -36.39
CA ALA A 35 31.23 -23.79 -34.97
C ALA A 35 32.05 -24.75 -34.07
N ASP A 36 32.38 -25.96 -34.55
CA ASP A 36 33.15 -26.95 -33.78
C ASP A 36 34.66 -26.65 -33.68
N SER A 37 35.18 -25.69 -34.46
CA SER A 37 36.59 -25.25 -34.37
C SER A 37 36.85 -24.15 -33.32
N LEU A 38 35.82 -23.60 -32.68
CA LEU A 38 35.98 -22.54 -31.66
C LEU A 38 36.16 -23.06 -30.23
N SER A 39 35.67 -24.28 -29.93
CA SER A 39 35.86 -24.92 -28.62
C SER A 39 37.29 -25.42 -28.40
N SER A 40 38.06 -25.62 -29.47
CA SER A 40 39.48 -25.99 -29.44
C SER A 40 40.42 -24.78 -29.35
N ILE A 41 39.93 -23.57 -29.66
CA ILE A 41 40.68 -22.32 -29.53
C ILE A 41 40.56 -21.74 -28.11
N SER A 42 39.44 -21.94 -27.41
CA SER A 42 39.27 -21.46 -26.02
C SER A 42 40.21 -22.14 -25.03
N LYS A 43 40.52 -23.43 -25.23
CA LYS A 43 41.48 -24.17 -24.40
C LYS A 43 42.95 -23.79 -24.63
N VAL A 44 43.28 -23.15 -25.76
CA VAL A 44 44.63 -22.67 -26.08
C VAL A 44 44.83 -21.20 -25.70
N LEU A 45 43.74 -20.47 -25.43
CA LEU A 45 43.73 -19.05 -25.08
C LEU A 45 43.50 -18.76 -23.60
N GLU A 46 43.41 -19.76 -22.72
CA GLU A 46 43.44 -19.51 -21.28
C GLU A 46 44.86 -19.12 -20.86
N PRO A 47 45.11 -17.86 -20.44
CA PRO A 47 46.42 -17.46 -20.00
C PRO A 47 46.74 -18.12 -18.66
N GLU A 48 47.99 -18.56 -18.51
CA GLU A 48 48.57 -19.11 -17.27
C GLU A 48 48.28 -18.20 -16.07
N ASP A 49 47.99 -18.75 -14.90
CA ASP A 49 47.50 -17.97 -13.75
C ASP A 49 48.49 -16.86 -13.32
N SER A 50 49.79 -17.08 -13.53
CA SER A 50 50.83 -16.06 -13.32
C SER A 50 50.73 -14.83 -14.24
N VAL A 51 50.10 -14.96 -15.41
CA VAL A 51 49.82 -13.88 -16.36
C VAL A 51 48.51 -13.18 -15.99
N LYS A 52 47.51 -13.91 -15.50
CA LYS A 52 46.27 -13.31 -14.96
C LYS A 52 46.57 -12.43 -13.75
N ASP A 53 47.41 -12.88 -12.82
CA ASP A 53 47.82 -12.10 -11.66
C ASP A 53 48.61 -10.86 -12.05
N ARG A 54 49.45 -10.95 -13.09
CA ARG A 54 50.23 -9.80 -13.60
C ARG A 54 49.35 -8.78 -14.34
N ILE A 55 48.29 -9.24 -15.00
CA ILE A 55 47.29 -8.38 -15.65
C ILE A 55 46.39 -7.74 -14.59
N TRP A 56 45.95 -8.49 -13.57
CA TRP A 56 45.15 -7.97 -12.47
C TRP A 56 45.92 -6.99 -11.59
N ALA A 57 47.19 -7.25 -11.27
CA ALA A 57 48.06 -6.29 -10.62
C ALA A 57 48.26 -5.01 -11.46
N ARG A 58 48.30 -5.14 -12.80
CA ARG A 58 48.40 -3.99 -13.72
C ARG A 58 47.07 -3.24 -13.86
N ILE A 59 45.92 -3.90 -13.68
CA ILE A 59 44.59 -3.28 -13.66
C ILE A 59 44.33 -2.60 -12.32
N LEU A 60 44.66 -3.25 -11.20
CA LEU A 60 44.56 -2.69 -9.85
C LEU A 60 45.49 -1.47 -9.68
N ASN A 61 46.74 -1.53 -10.15
CA ASN A 61 47.63 -0.36 -10.21
C ASN A 61 47.17 0.75 -11.17
N ARG A 62 46.15 0.49 -12.00
CA ARG A 62 45.51 1.49 -12.88
C ARG A 62 44.23 2.07 -12.29
N ILE A 63 43.64 1.39 -11.31
CA ILE A 63 42.39 1.78 -10.65
C ILE A 63 42.70 2.54 -9.35
N ASP A 64 43.80 2.19 -8.66
CA ASP A 64 44.33 2.96 -7.52
C ASP A 64 45.35 4.02 -7.97
N VAL A 65 44.88 5.14 -8.53
CA VAL A 65 45.57 6.43 -8.44
C VAL A 65 44.56 7.57 -8.28
N PRO A 66 44.71 8.47 -7.29
CA PRO A 66 43.90 9.68 -7.14
C PRO A 66 44.36 10.75 -8.17
N GLU A 67 44.05 10.56 -9.46
CA GLU A 67 44.55 11.43 -10.54
C GLU A 67 43.48 11.81 -11.60
N SER A 68 42.19 11.76 -11.27
CA SER A 68 41.13 12.23 -12.19
C SER A 68 41.15 13.75 -12.45
N SER A 69 41.85 14.53 -11.60
CA SER A 69 42.14 15.95 -11.83
C SER A 69 43.22 16.19 -12.90
N ALA A 70 44.21 15.30 -13.02
CA ALA A 70 45.38 15.51 -13.88
C ALA A 70 45.10 15.34 -15.39
N LEU A 71 44.08 14.55 -15.77
CA LEU A 71 43.65 14.43 -17.16
C LEU A 71 42.82 15.64 -17.64
N LEU A 72 42.04 16.23 -16.75
CA LEU A 72 41.26 17.44 -17.02
C LEU A 72 42.16 18.68 -17.08
N ASP A 73 43.19 18.78 -16.24
CA ASP A 73 44.19 19.85 -16.31
C ASP A 73 45.06 19.75 -17.58
N LYS A 74 45.41 18.52 -18.00
CA LYS A 74 46.07 18.30 -19.31
C LYS A 74 45.18 18.65 -20.49
N LEU A 75 43.87 18.38 -20.43
CA LEU A 75 42.92 18.82 -21.46
C LEU A 75 42.73 20.34 -21.45
N ARG A 76 42.75 20.97 -20.27
CA ARG A 76 42.67 22.43 -20.11
C ARG A 76 43.92 23.14 -20.63
N GLU A 77 45.11 22.58 -20.43
CA GLU A 77 46.36 23.07 -21.03
C GLU A 77 46.41 22.85 -22.55
N LEU A 78 45.86 21.74 -23.06
CA LEU A 78 45.75 21.47 -24.51
C LEU A 78 44.73 22.39 -25.21
N LEU A 79 43.72 22.87 -24.49
CA LEU A 79 42.66 23.75 -25.01
C LEU A 79 42.93 25.24 -24.75
N ALA A 80 43.89 25.59 -23.89
CA ALA A 80 44.33 26.96 -23.68
C ALA A 80 45.36 27.37 -24.76
N PRO A 81 45.15 28.47 -25.51
CA PRO A 81 46.12 28.89 -26.51
C PRO A 81 47.43 29.34 -25.83
N PRO A 82 48.61 28.97 -26.36
CA PRO A 82 49.90 29.30 -25.73
C PRO A 82 50.13 30.82 -25.68
N ALA A 83 50.85 31.28 -24.64
CA ALA A 83 51.00 32.70 -24.30
C ALA A 83 51.56 33.58 -25.45
N GLY A 84 52.38 33.01 -26.35
CA GLY A 84 52.88 33.72 -27.54
C GLY A 84 51.83 33.97 -28.62
N LEU A 85 50.74 33.18 -28.67
CA LEU A 85 49.67 33.27 -29.66
C LEU A 85 48.65 34.37 -29.32
N ARG A 86 48.45 34.67 -28.02
CA ARG A 86 47.62 35.81 -27.57
C ARG A 86 48.18 37.16 -27.99
N GLY A 87 49.51 37.35 -27.90
CA GLY A 87 50.18 38.58 -28.35
C GLY A 87 50.16 38.75 -29.87
N HIS A 88 50.24 37.64 -30.62
CA HIS A 88 50.19 37.67 -32.08
C HIS A 88 48.78 37.88 -32.65
N LEU A 89 47.75 37.35 -31.98
CA LEU A 89 46.35 37.57 -32.37
C LEU A 89 45.93 39.02 -32.14
N HIS A 90 46.38 39.66 -31.05
CA HIS A 90 46.01 41.05 -30.78
C HIS A 90 46.65 42.05 -31.78
N LYS A 91 47.85 41.76 -32.28
CA LYS A 91 48.54 42.57 -33.30
C LYS A 91 48.05 42.35 -34.74
N ARG A 92 47.26 41.30 -35.01
CA ARG A 92 46.77 40.97 -36.37
C ARG A 92 45.37 41.50 -36.68
N PHE A 93 44.68 42.10 -35.70
CA PHE A 93 43.35 42.70 -35.90
C PHE A 93 43.38 44.17 -36.33
N SER A 94 44.55 44.79 -36.47
CA SER A 94 44.71 46.11 -37.06
C SER A 94 45.50 46.01 -38.38
N ARG A 95 44.75 46.08 -39.49
CA ARG A 95 45.15 46.19 -40.91
C ARG A 95 45.17 44.88 -41.71
N VAL A 96 44.28 44.87 -42.71
CA VAL A 96 43.97 43.84 -43.71
C VAL A 96 44.98 43.99 -44.88
N PRO A 97 45.40 42.91 -45.59
CA PRO A 97 44.60 42.36 -46.69
C PRO A 97 44.34 40.86 -46.57
N VAL A 98 43.16 40.46 -47.03
CA VAL A 98 42.70 39.08 -47.15
C VAL A 98 43.53 38.36 -48.20
N HIS A 99 44.35 37.40 -47.78
CA HIS A 99 44.74 36.28 -48.63
C HIS A 99 43.78 35.13 -48.31
N VAL A 100 42.91 34.81 -49.27
CA VAL A 100 42.04 33.64 -49.21
C VAL A 100 42.95 32.42 -49.36
N THR A 101 43.51 31.96 -48.25
CA THR A 101 44.06 30.61 -48.18
C THR A 101 42.87 29.67 -48.10
N VAL A 102 42.82 28.71 -49.01
CA VAL A 102 41.89 27.58 -48.97
C VAL A 102 42.19 26.79 -47.70
N ARG A 103 41.61 27.22 -46.59
CA ARG A 103 41.76 26.59 -45.28
C ARG A 103 41.00 25.27 -45.36
N ARG A 104 41.77 24.22 -45.65
CA ARG A 104 41.43 22.80 -45.67
C ARG A 104 40.14 22.52 -44.88
N GLN A 105 39.11 22.09 -45.59
CA GLN A 105 37.79 21.66 -45.08
C GLN A 105 37.85 20.58 -43.99
N TYR A 106 39.03 20.06 -43.65
CA TYR A 106 39.23 19.10 -42.56
C TYR A 106 38.84 19.64 -41.19
N THR A 107 39.12 20.92 -40.87
CA THR A 107 38.74 21.47 -39.56
C THR A 107 37.22 21.63 -39.44
N ILE A 108 36.54 22.00 -40.53
CA ILE A 108 35.08 22.09 -40.57
C ILE A 108 34.46 20.68 -40.47
N LYS A 109 35.04 19.66 -41.11
CA LYS A 109 34.60 18.27 -40.98
C LYS A 109 34.75 17.74 -39.55
N TRP A 110 35.85 18.04 -38.86
CA TRP A 110 36.05 17.63 -37.47
C TRP A 110 35.15 18.39 -36.51
N VAL A 111 34.93 19.69 -36.71
CA VAL A 111 33.98 20.48 -35.91
C VAL A 111 32.55 20.01 -36.16
N ALA A 112 32.15 19.76 -37.40
CA ALA A 112 30.83 19.22 -37.73
C ALA A 112 30.65 17.81 -37.17
N ALA A 113 31.65 16.93 -37.28
CA ALA A 113 31.61 15.61 -36.67
C ALA A 113 31.53 15.68 -35.14
N PHE A 114 32.24 16.63 -34.52
CA PHE A 114 32.18 16.85 -33.07
C PHE A 114 30.83 17.43 -32.63
N ILE A 115 30.24 18.34 -33.42
CA ILE A 115 28.89 18.87 -33.17
C ILE A 115 27.85 17.76 -33.36
N ILE A 116 27.94 16.97 -34.42
CA ILE A 116 27.07 15.83 -34.66
C ILE A 116 27.21 14.80 -33.54
N PHE A 117 28.44 14.50 -33.12
CA PHE A 117 28.70 13.61 -31.98
C PHE A 117 28.14 14.17 -30.68
N ALA A 118 28.37 15.45 -30.37
CA ALA A 118 27.80 16.11 -29.19
C ALA A 118 26.27 16.13 -29.24
N LEU A 119 25.69 16.29 -30.43
CA LEU A 119 24.25 16.22 -30.65
C LEU A 119 23.71 14.80 -30.48
N PHE A 120 24.42 13.76 -30.95
CA PHE A 120 24.09 12.36 -30.68
C PHE A 120 24.27 11.98 -29.21
N VAL A 121 25.27 12.52 -28.51
CA VAL A 121 25.46 12.31 -27.07
C VAL A 121 24.37 13.01 -26.26
N LYS A 122 23.92 14.20 -26.70
CA LYS A 122 22.86 14.96 -26.04
C LYS A 122 21.46 14.43 -26.34
N ALA A 123 21.19 14.02 -27.58
CA ALA A 123 19.89 13.51 -28.02
C ALA A 123 19.74 11.99 -27.87
N GLY A 124 20.85 11.26 -27.79
CA GLY A 124 20.89 9.80 -27.64
C GLY A 124 20.11 9.29 -26.43
N PRO A 125 20.29 9.88 -25.22
CA PRO A 125 19.48 9.52 -24.06
C PRO A 125 17.99 9.68 -24.31
N GLN A 126 17.55 10.73 -25.01
CA GLN A 126 16.12 10.98 -25.28
C GLN A 126 15.48 9.94 -26.22
N LEU A 127 16.27 9.29 -27.09
CA LEU A 127 15.78 8.23 -27.98
C LEU A 127 15.51 6.91 -27.22
N PHE A 128 16.21 6.67 -26.11
CA PHE A 128 16.02 5.48 -25.27
C PHE A 128 15.19 5.77 -24.00
N ILE A 129 15.12 7.04 -23.60
CA ILE A 129 14.45 7.57 -22.41
C ILE A 129 13.38 8.58 -22.87
N VAL A 130 12.26 8.07 -23.38
CA VAL A 130 11.03 8.86 -23.55
C VAL A 130 10.48 9.21 -22.16
N PRO A 131 9.82 10.35 -21.90
CA PRO A 131 9.10 10.54 -20.64
C PRO A 131 7.95 9.51 -20.52
N SER A 132 7.71 8.97 -19.32
CA SER A 132 6.54 8.12 -19.09
C SER A 132 5.28 8.99 -19.14
N THR A 133 4.32 8.62 -19.99
CA THR A 133 2.97 9.18 -19.92
C THR A 133 2.20 8.39 -18.87
N ILE A 134 2.07 8.94 -17.67
CA ILE A 134 1.18 8.39 -16.65
C ILE A 134 -0.24 8.76 -17.07
N ALA A 135 -1.12 7.77 -17.23
CA ALA A 135 -2.55 8.05 -17.29
C ALA A 135 -2.94 8.57 -15.90
N ASP A 136 -3.25 9.87 -15.83
CA ASP A 136 -3.67 10.53 -14.60
C ASP A 136 -5.02 9.94 -14.17
N SER A 137 -5.04 9.24 -13.03
CA SER A 137 -6.29 8.76 -12.45
C SER A 137 -6.92 9.92 -11.69
N LYS A 138 -8.16 10.25 -12.06
CA LYS A 138 -8.92 11.32 -11.42
C LYS A 138 -9.79 10.75 -10.32
N VAL A 139 -10.18 11.58 -9.36
CA VAL A 139 -11.20 11.22 -8.37
C VAL A 139 -12.55 11.26 -9.07
N THR A 140 -13.23 10.11 -9.13
CA THR A 140 -14.52 9.99 -9.84
C THR A 140 -15.64 9.54 -8.92
N LEU A 141 -16.82 10.10 -9.16
CA LEU A 141 -18.09 9.70 -8.58
C LEU A 141 -18.78 8.72 -9.51
N MET A 142 -19.15 7.56 -8.98
CA MET A 142 -19.89 6.50 -9.67
C MET A 142 -21.21 6.27 -8.93
N PRO A 143 -22.35 6.76 -9.45
CA PRO A 143 -23.65 6.41 -8.89
C PRO A 143 -23.90 4.91 -9.10
N THR A 144 -24.22 4.18 -8.03
CA THR A 144 -24.45 2.72 -8.10
C THR A 144 -25.93 2.37 -8.12
N ARG A 145 -26.76 3.12 -7.39
CA ARG A 145 -28.22 2.91 -7.31
C ARG A 145 -28.93 4.20 -6.91
N GLY A 146 -30.20 4.34 -7.29
CA GLY A 146 -31.09 5.42 -6.82
C GLY A 146 -30.65 6.81 -7.26
N GLU A 147 -31.17 7.84 -6.58
CA GLU A 147 -30.88 9.23 -6.94
C GLU A 147 -29.67 9.79 -6.16
N VAL A 148 -28.70 10.31 -6.92
CA VAL A 148 -27.49 10.98 -6.41
C VAL A 148 -27.43 12.37 -7.00
N THR A 149 -27.22 13.38 -6.17
CA THR A 149 -27.14 14.77 -6.61
C THR A 149 -25.82 15.41 -6.20
N ILE A 150 -25.32 16.32 -7.04
CA ILE A 150 -24.13 17.12 -6.79
C ILE A 150 -24.49 18.60 -6.78
N SER A 151 -23.86 19.36 -5.89
CA SER A 151 -24.00 20.82 -5.86
C SER A 151 -22.93 21.46 -6.74
N VAL A 152 -23.35 22.02 -7.87
CA VAL A 152 -22.47 22.78 -8.78
C VAL A 152 -22.99 24.22 -8.85
N GLY A 153 -22.18 25.18 -8.38
CA GLY A 153 -22.57 26.58 -8.33
C GLY A 153 -23.78 26.87 -7.43
N GLY A 154 -24.00 26.07 -6.38
CA GLY A 154 -25.11 26.20 -5.44
C GLY A 154 -26.42 25.56 -5.91
N PHE A 155 -26.45 24.91 -7.08
CA PHE A 155 -27.60 24.18 -7.59
C PHE A 155 -27.36 22.67 -7.53
N TRP A 156 -28.37 21.93 -7.10
CA TRP A 156 -28.34 20.46 -7.09
C TRP A 156 -28.68 19.91 -8.46
N GLN A 157 -27.78 19.10 -9.01
CA GLN A 157 -27.96 18.41 -10.29
C GLN A 157 -27.88 16.90 -10.08
N PRO A 158 -28.81 16.12 -10.64
CA PRO A 158 -28.75 14.66 -10.56
C PRO A 158 -27.58 14.13 -11.39
N VAL A 159 -26.92 13.08 -10.90
CA VAL A 159 -25.80 12.41 -11.56
C VAL A 159 -26.17 10.97 -11.84
N ASN A 160 -26.22 10.63 -13.13
CA ASN A 160 -26.57 9.29 -13.61
C ASN A 160 -25.38 8.55 -14.23
N GLU A 161 -24.27 9.24 -14.46
CA GLU A 161 -23.06 8.72 -15.11
C GLU A 161 -21.84 9.04 -14.26
N GLU A 162 -20.68 8.48 -14.62
CA GLU A 162 -19.42 8.78 -13.95
C GLU A 162 -19.03 10.24 -14.13
N VAL A 163 -18.75 10.94 -13.02
CA VAL A 163 -18.37 12.35 -13.02
C VAL A 163 -17.05 12.56 -12.29
N VAL A 164 -16.16 13.37 -12.85
CA VAL A 164 -14.93 13.79 -12.19
C VAL A 164 -15.28 14.82 -11.11
N LEU A 165 -14.83 14.59 -9.89
CA LEU A 165 -15.07 15.49 -8.76
C LEU A 165 -14.00 16.58 -8.68
N GLU A 166 -14.44 17.80 -8.37
CA GLU A 166 -13.56 18.93 -8.06
C GLU A 166 -13.54 19.19 -6.54
N PRO A 167 -12.45 19.75 -6.00
CA PRO A 167 -12.38 20.22 -4.61
C PRO A 167 -13.55 21.14 -4.25
N GLY A 168 -14.14 20.94 -3.08
CA GLY A 168 -15.29 21.69 -2.57
C GLY A 168 -16.66 21.15 -2.99
N THR A 169 -16.72 20.11 -3.83
CA THR A 169 -17.99 19.53 -4.30
C THR A 169 -18.78 18.94 -3.13
N LEU A 170 -20.06 19.31 -3.04
CA LEU A 170 -21.02 18.76 -2.09
C LEU A 170 -21.89 17.72 -2.78
N LEU A 171 -21.96 16.53 -2.18
CA LEU A 171 -22.63 15.33 -2.70
C LEU A 171 -23.76 14.95 -1.76
N ARG A 172 -24.89 14.51 -2.32
CA ARG A 172 -26.00 13.99 -1.53
C ARG A 172 -26.62 12.78 -2.22
N THR A 173 -26.77 11.70 -1.46
CA THR A 173 -27.59 10.55 -1.84
C THR A 173 -28.99 10.69 -1.24
N HIS A 174 -30.01 10.31 -2.01
CA HIS A 174 -31.40 10.22 -1.54
C HIS A 174 -31.71 8.78 -1.15
N ASP A 175 -32.56 8.08 -1.88
CA ASP A 175 -32.79 6.63 -1.77
C ASP A 175 -31.70 5.81 -2.50
N GLY A 176 -30.60 6.46 -2.86
CA GLY A 176 -29.53 5.92 -3.68
C GLY A 176 -28.23 5.66 -2.93
N GLU A 177 -27.33 4.97 -3.62
CA GLU A 177 -25.96 4.70 -3.20
C GLU A 177 -25.00 5.24 -4.27
N ALA A 178 -23.84 5.73 -3.82
CA ALA A 178 -22.79 6.17 -4.72
C ALA A 178 -21.43 5.72 -4.22
N SER A 179 -20.46 5.55 -5.12
CA SER A 179 -19.07 5.29 -4.78
C SER A 179 -18.18 6.42 -5.31
N ILE A 180 -17.29 6.93 -4.48
CA ILE A 180 -16.21 7.82 -4.87
C ILE A 180 -14.94 6.99 -4.91
N VAL A 181 -14.31 6.94 -6.07
CA VAL A 181 -13.02 6.25 -6.27
C VAL A 181 -11.91 7.30 -6.18
N PHE A 182 -11.13 7.24 -5.11
CA PHE A 182 -9.94 8.06 -4.92
C PHE A 182 -8.76 7.40 -5.61
N ARG A 183 -8.73 7.44 -6.95
CA ARG A 183 -7.60 6.92 -7.75
C ARG A 183 -7.29 5.46 -7.40
N ASP A 184 -6.08 5.20 -6.91
CA ASP A 184 -5.62 3.89 -6.41
C ASP A 184 -5.58 3.86 -4.87
N ASP A 185 -5.96 4.96 -4.21
CA ASP A 185 -5.76 5.23 -2.78
C ASP A 185 -6.89 4.65 -1.92
N GLY A 186 -8.09 4.56 -2.49
CA GLY A 186 -9.23 4.04 -1.75
C GLY A 186 -10.58 4.27 -2.42
N VAL A 187 -11.62 3.74 -1.80
CA VAL A 187 -13.00 3.89 -2.23
C VAL A 187 -13.86 4.27 -1.05
N LEU A 188 -14.65 5.32 -1.22
CA LEU A 188 -15.71 5.72 -0.30
C LEU A 188 -17.05 5.32 -0.91
N ARG A 189 -17.89 4.59 -0.17
CA ARG A 189 -19.25 4.26 -0.58
C ARG A 189 -20.22 4.97 0.34
N LEU A 190 -21.14 5.70 -0.26
CA LEU A 190 -22.19 6.46 0.41
C LEU A 190 -23.44 5.58 0.46
N ASP A 191 -24.01 5.46 1.66
CA ASP A 191 -25.31 4.83 1.87
C ASP A 191 -26.44 5.78 1.47
N GLU A 192 -27.69 5.35 1.60
CA GLU A 192 -28.85 6.22 1.45
C GLU A 192 -28.80 7.42 2.42
N TRP A 193 -29.41 8.54 2.02
CA TRP A 193 -29.57 9.76 2.81
C TRP A 193 -28.28 10.35 3.37
N THR A 194 -27.18 10.20 2.63
CA THR A 194 -25.84 10.59 3.04
C THR A 194 -25.41 11.87 2.34
N THR A 195 -24.89 12.83 3.11
CA THR A 195 -24.35 14.09 2.59
C THR A 195 -22.87 14.19 2.95
N VAL A 196 -22.03 14.36 1.94
CA VAL A 196 -20.57 14.52 2.11
C VAL A 196 -20.06 15.69 1.30
N GLN A 197 -19.02 16.35 1.79
CA GLN A 197 -18.27 17.37 1.06
C GLN A 197 -16.85 16.88 0.81
N VAL A 198 -16.42 16.89 -0.44
CA VAL A 198 -15.04 16.55 -0.82
C VAL A 198 -14.21 17.83 -0.79
N HIS A 199 -13.11 17.83 -0.04
CA HIS A 199 -12.22 18.99 0.08
C HIS A 199 -10.93 18.80 -0.71
N ASP A 200 -10.39 17.59 -0.69
CA ASP A 200 -9.11 17.28 -1.31
C ASP A 200 -9.26 16.18 -2.37
N THR A 201 -8.78 16.45 -3.57
CA THR A 201 -8.66 15.49 -4.69
C THR A 201 -7.23 15.39 -5.22
N SER A 202 -6.28 15.97 -4.50
CA SER A 202 -4.85 15.91 -4.82
C SER A 202 -4.29 14.50 -4.63
N ASP A 203 -3.11 14.27 -5.20
CA ASP A 203 -2.41 13.00 -5.03
C ASP A 203 -1.85 12.93 -3.60
N PRO A 204 -2.03 11.84 -2.83
CA PRO A 204 -1.45 11.72 -1.48
C PRO A 204 0.08 11.78 -1.47
N VAL A 205 0.73 11.64 -2.63
CA VAL A 205 2.15 11.88 -2.83
C VAL A 205 2.51 13.36 -2.79
N GLN A 206 1.62 14.25 -3.22
CA GLN A 206 1.82 15.68 -3.16
C GLN A 206 1.50 16.16 -1.74
N ILE A 207 2.52 16.59 -1.02
CA ILE A 207 2.39 17.18 0.33
C ILE A 207 1.85 18.61 0.17
N ASP A 208 0.61 18.73 -0.28
CA ASP A 208 -0.12 19.98 -0.24
C ASP A 208 -0.77 20.11 1.15
N GLU A 209 -0.17 20.94 1.99
CA GLU A 209 -0.61 21.22 3.37
C GLU A 209 -1.96 21.96 3.47
N TYR A 210 -2.60 22.26 2.35
CA TYR A 210 -3.78 23.14 2.32
C TYR A 210 -5.05 22.52 2.92
N PHE A 211 -5.16 21.18 2.93
CA PHE A 211 -6.36 20.49 3.40
C PHE A 211 -6.05 19.52 4.54
N GLU A 212 -6.58 19.82 5.73
CA GLU A 212 -6.52 18.94 6.92
C GLU A 212 -7.37 17.68 6.73
N SER A 213 -8.48 17.77 5.99
CA SER A 213 -9.41 16.67 5.72
C SER A 213 -9.60 16.42 4.23
N THR A 214 -9.64 15.15 3.82
CA THR A 214 -9.98 14.77 2.44
C THR A 214 -11.46 15.00 2.16
N LEU A 215 -12.31 14.68 3.12
CA LEU A 215 -13.75 14.87 3.04
C LEU A 215 -14.36 15.20 4.41
N THR A 216 -15.53 15.80 4.39
CA THR A 216 -16.37 16.00 5.58
C THR A 216 -17.65 15.21 5.41
N LEU A 217 -17.92 14.29 6.33
CA LEU A 217 -19.24 13.71 6.50
C LEU A 217 -20.08 14.75 7.23
N ILE A 218 -21.30 14.98 6.75
CA ILE A 218 -22.24 15.94 7.36
C ILE A 218 -23.40 15.16 7.99
N THR A 219 -23.94 14.18 7.26
CA THR A 219 -24.99 13.28 7.76
C THR A 219 -24.94 11.95 7.03
N GLY A 220 -25.42 10.88 7.67
CA GLY A 220 -25.66 9.58 7.04
C GLY A 220 -24.58 8.55 7.35
N ARG A 221 -24.43 7.55 6.49
CA ARG A 221 -23.49 6.43 6.69
C ARG A 221 -22.58 6.30 5.47
N ILE A 222 -21.30 6.11 5.75
CA ILE A 222 -20.29 5.85 4.73
C ILE A 222 -19.49 4.61 5.06
N TRP A 223 -19.02 3.94 4.01
CA TRP A 223 -18.01 2.91 4.08
C TRP A 223 -16.75 3.39 3.38
N LEU A 224 -15.61 3.36 4.06
CA LEU A 224 -14.33 3.82 3.52
C LEU A 224 -13.33 2.67 3.52
N GLN A 225 -12.82 2.33 2.34
CA GLN A 225 -11.66 1.47 2.15
C GLN A 225 -10.44 2.35 1.82
N GLY A 226 -9.48 2.44 2.73
CA GLY A 226 -8.16 3.02 2.47
C GLY A 226 -7.17 1.94 2.03
N LEU A 227 -6.36 2.23 1.01
CA LEU A 227 -5.27 1.38 0.50
C LEU A 227 -3.90 2.04 0.65
N VAL A 228 -3.86 3.27 1.16
CA VAL A 228 -2.63 4.06 1.32
C VAL A 228 -1.86 3.64 2.58
N PRO A 229 -0.55 3.37 2.48
CA PRO A 229 0.28 2.96 3.60
C PRO A 229 0.53 4.11 4.59
N SER A 230 0.90 3.75 5.83
CA SER A 230 1.10 4.70 6.93
C SER A 230 2.02 5.92 6.67
N PRO A 231 3.16 5.81 5.94
CA PRO A 231 4.01 6.97 5.66
C PRO A 231 3.38 7.99 4.69
N LEU A 232 2.33 7.63 3.96
CA LEU A 232 1.63 8.54 3.04
C LEU A 232 0.40 9.16 3.71
N LYS A 233 -0.08 10.29 3.15
CA LYS A 233 -1.31 10.95 3.60
C LYS A 233 -2.50 10.00 3.42
N GLY A 234 -3.07 9.54 4.52
CA GLY A 234 -4.28 8.69 4.51
C GLY A 234 -5.52 9.48 4.11
N ILE A 235 -6.65 8.78 4.00
CA ILE A 235 -7.94 9.44 3.75
C ILE A 235 -8.47 9.95 5.09
N ASN A 236 -8.58 11.28 5.20
CA ASN A 236 -9.03 11.95 6.41
C ASN A 236 -10.50 12.34 6.27
N VAL A 237 -11.35 11.78 7.12
CA VAL A 237 -12.77 12.08 7.22
C VAL A 237 -13.01 12.95 8.44
N ARG A 238 -13.42 14.20 8.21
CA ARG A 238 -13.88 15.10 9.27
C ARG A 238 -15.37 14.88 9.52
N THR A 239 -15.75 14.89 10.79
CA THR A 239 -17.15 14.88 11.26
C THR A 239 -17.35 16.04 12.23
N ASP A 240 -18.58 16.24 12.70
CA ASP A 240 -18.87 17.27 13.71
C ASP A 240 -18.14 17.04 15.05
N TYR A 241 -17.72 15.80 15.32
CA TYR A 241 -17.16 15.41 16.62
C TYR A 241 -15.68 14.98 16.59
N GLY A 242 -15.05 14.87 15.42
CA GLY A 242 -13.65 14.47 15.33
C GLY A 242 -13.11 14.27 13.91
N LEU A 243 -11.87 13.81 13.84
CA LEU A 243 -11.17 13.45 12.61
C LEU A 243 -10.86 11.96 12.62
N ILE A 244 -11.27 11.26 11.57
CA ILE A 244 -10.99 9.84 11.36
C ILE A 244 -9.98 9.71 10.21
N LYS A 245 -8.82 9.14 10.49
CA LYS A 245 -7.76 8.90 9.51
C LYS A 245 -7.67 7.41 9.21
N VAL A 246 -8.01 7.04 7.97
CA VAL A 246 -7.96 5.66 7.48
C VAL A 246 -6.71 5.44 6.64
N GLN A 247 -5.89 4.47 7.04
CA GLN A 247 -4.67 4.04 6.35
C GLN A 247 -4.66 2.52 6.29
N GLU A 248 -4.71 1.97 5.08
CA GLU A 248 -4.87 0.52 4.84
C GLU A 248 -5.95 -0.09 5.74
N GLY A 249 -7.24 0.12 5.46
CA GLY A 249 -8.29 -0.41 6.32
C GLY A 249 -9.70 -0.16 5.79
N SER A 250 -10.68 -0.84 6.37
CA SER A 250 -12.08 -0.73 5.99
C SER A 250 -12.92 -0.31 7.19
N VAL A 251 -13.60 0.83 7.07
CA VAL A 251 -14.29 1.49 8.19
C VAL A 251 -15.69 1.91 7.79
N SER A 252 -16.66 1.65 8.66
CA SER A 252 -17.99 2.23 8.58
C SER A 252 -18.06 3.44 9.53
N ILE A 253 -18.45 4.59 9.00
CA ILE A 253 -18.63 5.83 9.78
C ILE A 253 -20.08 6.25 9.61
N GLN A 254 -20.80 6.39 10.71
CA GLN A 254 -22.20 6.81 10.73
C GLN A 254 -22.37 8.07 11.56
N GLU A 255 -22.82 9.15 10.93
CA GLU A 255 -23.09 10.42 11.57
C GLU A 255 -24.59 10.60 11.78
N SER A 256 -24.97 10.68 13.06
CA SER A 256 -26.31 10.99 13.54
C SER A 256 -26.32 12.37 14.20
N GLU A 257 -27.50 12.94 14.48
CA GLU A 257 -27.66 14.30 15.01
C GLU A 257 -26.81 14.65 16.25
N LYS A 258 -26.39 13.66 17.04
CA LYS A 258 -25.68 13.88 18.32
C LYS A 258 -24.44 13.01 18.51
N THR A 259 -24.20 12.07 17.61
CA THR A 259 -23.19 11.03 17.78
C THR A 259 -22.64 10.59 16.44
N VAL A 260 -21.34 10.27 16.40
CA VAL A 260 -20.70 9.59 15.27
C VAL A 260 -20.23 8.22 15.74
N ASP A 261 -20.73 7.17 15.10
CA ASP A 261 -20.30 5.80 15.32
C ASP A 261 -19.23 5.44 14.29
N VAL A 262 -18.09 4.94 14.77
CA VAL A 262 -16.95 4.51 13.93
C VAL A 262 -16.70 3.03 14.22
N GLU A 263 -16.86 2.19 13.22
CA GLU A 263 -16.73 0.73 13.28
C GLU A 263 -15.63 0.27 12.32
N ILE A 264 -14.65 -0.48 12.82
CA ILE A 264 -13.47 -0.91 12.04
C ILE A 264 -13.64 -2.39 11.71
N TRP A 265 -13.62 -2.69 10.41
CA TRP A 265 -13.89 -4.03 9.89
C TRP A 265 -12.65 -4.71 9.30
N ASP A 266 -11.69 -3.94 8.79
CA ASP A 266 -10.41 -4.45 8.31
C ASP A 266 -9.28 -3.53 8.77
N ARG A 267 -8.18 -4.15 9.22
CA ARG A 267 -6.94 -3.50 9.69
C ARG A 267 -7.16 -2.44 10.78
N ARG A 268 -6.94 -1.16 10.46
CA ARG A 268 -6.77 -0.12 11.48
C ARG A 268 -7.21 1.27 11.05
N THR A 269 -7.44 2.13 12.04
CA THR A 269 -7.78 3.54 11.86
C THR A 269 -7.43 4.36 13.11
N HIS A 270 -7.05 5.61 12.88
CA HIS A 270 -6.81 6.58 13.95
C HIS A 270 -8.01 7.51 14.07
N VAL A 271 -8.46 7.73 15.30
CA VAL A 271 -9.61 8.60 15.60
C VAL A 271 -9.18 9.67 16.59
N THR A 272 -9.23 10.92 16.14
CA THR A 272 -8.84 12.07 16.94
C THR A 272 -10.07 12.91 17.31
N GLN A 273 -10.26 13.16 18.61
CA GLN A 273 -11.31 14.04 19.15
C GLN A 273 -10.68 15.06 20.09
N GLY A 274 -10.56 16.32 19.64
CA GLY A 274 -9.80 17.34 20.36
C GLY A 274 -8.33 16.91 20.51
N ASP A 275 -7.82 16.89 21.74
CA ASP A 275 -6.45 16.46 22.04
C ASP A 275 -6.32 14.94 22.30
N LYS A 276 -7.43 14.19 22.22
CA LYS A 276 -7.41 12.74 22.45
C LYS A 276 -7.30 12.00 21.12
N ASP A 277 -6.33 11.11 21.04
CA ASP A 277 -6.18 10.18 19.92
C ASP A 277 -6.39 8.75 20.39
N VAL A 278 -7.12 7.97 19.60
CA VAL A 278 -7.40 6.56 19.87
C VAL A 278 -7.16 5.75 18.60
N PHE A 279 -6.36 4.72 18.78
CA PHE A 279 -6.10 3.72 17.75
C PHE A 279 -7.10 2.57 17.84
N LEU A 280 -7.79 2.33 16.73
CA LEU A 280 -8.79 1.28 16.60
C LEU A 280 -8.34 0.23 15.59
N VAL A 281 -8.59 -1.03 15.91
CA VAL A 281 -8.30 -2.18 15.03
C VAL A 281 -9.59 -2.90 14.63
N ALA A 282 -9.49 -3.81 13.65
CA ALA A 282 -10.60 -4.65 13.21
C ALA A 282 -11.35 -5.30 14.39
N GLY A 283 -12.68 -5.23 14.36
CA GLY A 283 -13.56 -5.72 15.41
C GLY A 283 -13.79 -4.74 16.56
N GLU A 284 -13.27 -3.52 16.46
CA GLU A 284 -13.51 -2.46 17.44
C GLU A 284 -14.41 -1.36 16.89
N GLN A 285 -15.12 -0.70 17.80
CA GLN A 285 -15.94 0.46 17.54
C GLN A 285 -15.72 1.53 18.62
N THR A 286 -15.91 2.79 18.24
CA THR A 286 -16.00 3.92 19.17
C THR A 286 -17.19 4.80 18.81
N ARG A 287 -17.69 5.53 19.79
CA ARG A 287 -18.76 6.51 19.63
C ARG A 287 -18.26 7.89 20.02
N LEU A 288 -18.21 8.80 19.05
CA LEU A 288 -17.86 10.20 19.25
C LEU A 288 -19.12 10.99 19.60
N SER A 289 -19.00 11.91 20.57
CA SER A 289 -20.06 12.82 20.98
C SER A 289 -19.45 14.06 21.62
N GLU A 290 -20.20 15.17 21.66
CA GLU A 290 -19.75 16.42 22.27
C GLU A 290 -19.39 16.24 23.76
N GLY A 291 -18.13 16.50 24.12
CA GLY A 291 -17.63 16.34 25.50
C GLY A 291 -17.57 14.89 26.00
N GLY A 292 -17.83 13.91 25.13
CA GLY A 292 -17.75 12.49 25.43
C GLY A 292 -16.33 12.02 25.76
N ILE A 293 -16.23 10.93 26.51
CA ILE A 293 -14.97 10.19 26.65
C ILE A 293 -14.94 9.15 25.53
N LEU A 294 -13.81 9.06 24.82
CA LEU A 294 -13.60 8.01 23.83
C LEU A 294 -13.52 6.65 24.55
N PHE A 295 -14.45 5.75 24.21
CA PHE A 295 -14.47 4.38 24.72
C PHE A 295 -14.40 3.41 23.56
N VAL A 296 -13.39 2.55 23.59
CA VAL A 296 -13.25 1.45 22.64
C VAL A 296 -14.11 0.29 23.13
N LYS A 297 -15.02 -0.17 22.28
CA LYS A 297 -15.85 -1.36 22.50
C LYS A 297 -15.60 -2.36 21.37
N LYS A 298 -15.89 -3.63 21.62
CA LYS A 298 -15.94 -4.62 20.55
C LYS A 298 -17.21 -4.44 19.71
N ILE A 299 -17.12 -4.75 18.43
CA ILE A 299 -18.27 -4.93 17.55
C ILE A 299 -19.00 -6.21 17.96
N PHE A 300 -20.33 -6.17 17.98
CA PHE A 300 -21.14 -7.34 18.31
C PHE A 300 -21.23 -8.29 17.11
N GLU A 301 -21.34 -9.60 17.38
CA GLU A 301 -21.33 -10.64 16.33
C GLU A 301 -22.48 -10.49 15.32
N ASP A 302 -23.65 -10.03 15.76
CA ASP A 302 -24.82 -9.77 14.90
C ASP A 302 -24.55 -8.72 13.81
N ARG A 303 -23.63 -7.78 14.06
CA ARG A 303 -23.25 -6.76 13.08
C ARG A 303 -22.47 -7.35 11.90
N TYR A 304 -21.80 -8.49 12.06
CA TYR A 304 -21.12 -9.17 10.96
C TYR A 304 -22.10 -9.83 9.98
N GLU A 305 -23.36 -10.01 10.39
CA GLU A 305 -24.44 -10.51 9.53
C GLU A 305 -25.18 -9.40 8.77
N ASP A 306 -24.88 -8.12 9.05
CA ASP A 306 -25.47 -6.98 8.35
C ASP A 306 -25.11 -7.04 6.85
N ASN A 307 -26.14 -7.03 6.00
CA ASN A 307 -25.98 -7.03 4.54
C ASN A 307 -25.07 -5.91 4.05
N TRP A 308 -25.16 -4.71 4.65
CA TRP A 308 -24.30 -3.59 4.27
C TRP A 308 -22.82 -3.92 4.49
N VAL A 309 -22.49 -4.51 5.64
CA VAL A 309 -21.13 -4.87 6.01
C VAL A 309 -20.61 -6.00 5.12
N VAL A 310 -21.37 -7.08 4.99
CA VAL A 310 -20.98 -8.26 4.19
C VAL A 310 -20.75 -7.89 2.73
N GLN A 311 -21.61 -7.05 2.15
CA GLN A 311 -21.47 -6.61 0.77
C GLN A 311 -20.22 -5.74 0.57
N ASN A 312 -19.97 -4.82 1.50
CA ASN A 312 -18.82 -3.93 1.39
C ASN A 312 -17.49 -4.66 1.58
N LEU A 313 -17.37 -5.57 2.54
CA LEU A 313 -16.17 -6.40 2.73
C LEU A 313 -15.86 -7.24 1.48
N LYS A 314 -16.89 -7.83 0.85
CA LYS A 314 -16.73 -8.57 -0.42
C LYS A 314 -16.26 -7.65 -1.54
N ARG A 315 -16.86 -6.46 -1.67
CA ARG A 315 -16.47 -5.45 -2.67
C ARG A 315 -15.04 -4.98 -2.45
N ASP A 316 -14.62 -4.80 -1.20
CA ASP A 316 -13.27 -4.37 -0.82
C ASP A 316 -12.21 -5.40 -1.21
N ALA A 317 -12.48 -6.68 -0.97
CA ALA A 317 -11.58 -7.76 -1.35
C ALA A 317 -11.40 -7.84 -2.89
N VAL A 318 -12.48 -7.64 -3.65
CA VAL A 318 -12.43 -7.58 -5.12
C VAL A 318 -11.69 -6.33 -5.60
N HIS A 319 -12.01 -5.18 -5.01
CA HIS A 319 -11.41 -3.90 -5.38
C HIS A 319 -9.90 -3.88 -5.12
N ARG A 320 -9.44 -4.35 -3.95
CA ARG A 320 -8.00 -4.44 -3.63
C ARG A 320 -7.23 -5.25 -4.68
N ARG A 321 -7.76 -6.41 -5.09
CA ARG A 321 -7.15 -7.24 -6.13
C ARG A 321 -7.14 -6.57 -7.49
N TYR A 322 -8.24 -5.90 -7.85
CA TYR A 322 -8.31 -5.13 -9.08
C TYR A 322 -7.25 -4.02 -9.11
N ILE A 323 -7.08 -3.27 -8.01
CA ILE A 323 -6.04 -2.24 -7.89
C ILE A 323 -4.64 -2.86 -7.93
N ALA A 324 -4.39 -3.95 -7.21
CA ALA A 324 -3.09 -4.64 -7.25
C ALA A 324 -2.71 -5.08 -8.67
N GLN A 325 -3.65 -5.69 -9.41
CA GLN A 325 -3.44 -6.06 -10.80
C GLN A 325 -3.20 -4.83 -11.69
N LEU A 326 -4.01 -3.79 -11.53
CA LEU A 326 -3.90 -2.55 -12.32
C LEU A 326 -2.55 -1.86 -12.08
N GLN A 327 -2.09 -1.81 -10.83
CA GLN A 327 -0.78 -1.29 -10.45
C GLN A 327 0.35 -2.10 -11.10
N GLN A 328 0.28 -3.44 -11.05
CA GLN A 328 1.23 -4.32 -11.71
C GLN A 328 1.25 -4.11 -13.24
N GLU A 329 0.09 -4.01 -13.88
CA GLU A 329 -0.03 -3.78 -15.31
C GLU A 329 0.54 -2.43 -15.73
N ARG A 330 0.25 -1.37 -14.96
CA ARG A 330 0.80 -0.02 -15.20
C ARG A 330 2.32 -0.01 -15.09
N ARG A 331 2.88 -0.65 -14.06
CA ARG A 331 4.35 -0.79 -13.88
C ARG A 331 4.97 -1.59 -15.02
N ALA A 332 4.39 -2.74 -15.36
CA ALA A 332 4.87 -3.58 -16.46
C ALA A 332 4.80 -2.85 -17.82
N ALA A 333 3.80 -2.01 -18.05
CA ALA A 333 3.70 -1.20 -19.27
C ALA A 333 4.70 -0.03 -19.32
N ARG A 334 5.14 0.47 -18.15
CA ARG A 334 6.22 1.46 -18.06
C ARG A 334 7.59 0.83 -18.29
N ALA A 335 7.72 -0.46 -18.02
CA ALA A 335 8.92 -1.22 -18.31
C ALA A 335 9.15 -1.26 -19.83
N ARG A 336 10.25 -0.63 -20.26
CA ARG A 336 10.61 -0.57 -21.68
C ARG A 336 11.53 -1.72 -22.07
N ILE A 337 12.79 -1.40 -22.32
CA ILE A 337 13.83 -2.38 -22.61
C ILE A 337 14.10 -3.13 -21.32
N LEU A 338 13.76 -4.43 -21.33
CA LEU A 338 13.97 -5.34 -20.22
C LEU A 338 15.42 -5.86 -20.18
N PRO A 339 15.90 -6.34 -19.02
CA PRO A 339 17.22 -6.96 -18.87
C PRO A 339 17.51 -8.11 -19.84
N THR A 340 16.45 -8.81 -20.28
CA THR A 340 16.53 -9.91 -21.25
C THR A 340 16.74 -9.45 -22.70
N SER A 341 16.64 -8.16 -22.98
CA SER A 341 16.80 -7.60 -24.33
C SER A 341 18.27 -7.36 -24.69
N ILE A 342 18.62 -7.61 -25.95
CA ILE A 342 19.95 -7.35 -26.52
C ILE A 342 20.35 -5.87 -26.40
N LEU A 343 19.38 -4.95 -26.36
CA LEU A 343 19.62 -3.51 -26.26
C LEU A 343 19.77 -3.01 -24.82
N TYR A 344 19.63 -3.89 -23.82
CA TYR A 344 19.71 -3.50 -22.42
C TYR A 344 21.06 -2.86 -22.02
N PRO A 345 22.23 -3.36 -22.48
CA PRO A 345 23.50 -2.69 -22.20
C PRO A 345 23.55 -1.25 -22.73
N ALA A 346 22.93 -0.98 -23.89
CA ALA A 346 22.86 0.36 -24.46
C ALA A 346 21.99 1.29 -23.59
N LYS A 347 20.86 0.79 -23.06
CA LYS A 347 20.04 1.52 -22.07
C LYS A 347 20.85 1.90 -20.84
N ARG A 348 21.60 0.97 -20.25
CA ARG A 348 22.45 1.22 -19.06
C ARG A 348 23.52 2.27 -19.31
N ILE A 349 24.10 2.30 -20.51
CA ILE A 349 25.06 3.36 -20.90
C ILE A 349 24.35 4.70 -21.00
N ALA A 350 23.20 4.75 -21.67
CA ALA A 350 22.43 5.99 -21.84
C ALA A 350 22.02 6.61 -20.49
N GLU A 351 21.57 5.79 -19.54
CA GLU A 351 21.20 6.20 -18.18
C GLU A 351 22.38 6.80 -17.39
N LYS A 352 23.59 6.20 -17.49
CA LYS A 352 24.80 6.75 -16.86
C LYS A 352 25.22 8.08 -17.47
N VAL A 353 25.11 8.22 -18.79
CA VAL A 353 25.39 9.48 -19.49
C VAL A 353 24.36 10.55 -19.09
N ASP A 354 23.08 10.21 -18.95
CA ASP A 354 22.03 11.15 -18.53
C ASP A 354 22.31 11.72 -17.12
N VAL A 355 22.67 10.87 -16.16
CA VAL A 355 23.05 11.30 -14.81
C VAL A 355 24.33 12.15 -14.82
N LEU A 356 25.30 11.80 -15.66
CA LEU A 356 26.55 12.57 -15.80
C LEU A 356 26.30 13.97 -16.34
N LEU A 357 25.41 14.10 -17.34
CA LEU A 357 25.07 15.36 -18.00
C LEU A 357 24.06 16.21 -17.23
N THR A 358 23.40 15.64 -16.22
CA THR A 358 22.49 16.37 -15.33
C THR A 358 23.30 17.27 -14.39
N PHE A 359 22.90 18.54 -14.28
CA PHE A 359 23.57 19.52 -13.41
C PHE A 359 22.84 19.63 -12.07
N GLY A 360 23.59 19.74 -10.97
CA GLY A 360 23.06 19.78 -9.60
C GLY A 360 23.03 18.40 -8.94
N GLU A 361 23.29 18.36 -7.62
CA GLU A 361 23.26 17.11 -6.86
C GLU A 361 21.83 16.59 -6.70
N GLU A 362 20.88 17.47 -6.42
CA GLU A 362 19.45 17.16 -6.29
C GLU A 362 18.88 16.55 -7.57
N ALA A 363 19.07 17.20 -8.72
CA ALA A 363 18.59 16.69 -10.01
C ALA A 363 19.26 15.35 -10.38
N LYS A 364 20.53 15.14 -10.02
CA LYS A 364 21.20 13.85 -10.20
C LYS A 364 20.61 12.77 -9.30
N THR A 365 20.30 13.10 -8.05
CA THR A 365 19.63 12.19 -7.11
C THR A 365 18.25 11.82 -7.64
N GLN A 366 17.44 12.80 -8.06
CA GLN A 366 16.13 12.54 -8.66
C GLN A 366 16.24 11.62 -9.87
N LYS A 367 17.20 11.88 -10.77
CA LYS A 367 17.45 11.02 -11.93
C LYS A 367 17.86 9.59 -11.55
N LYS A 368 18.64 9.42 -10.49
CA LYS A 368 19.00 8.08 -9.99
C LYS A 368 17.80 7.39 -9.33
N LEU A 369 16.92 8.13 -8.64
CA LEU A 369 15.66 7.62 -8.10
C LEU A 369 14.70 7.19 -9.22
N ASP A 370 14.59 7.98 -10.29
CA ASP A 370 13.80 7.63 -11.48
C ASP A 370 14.34 6.33 -12.13
N GLN A 371 15.66 6.18 -12.19
CA GLN A 371 16.31 4.96 -12.69
C GLN A 371 16.06 3.76 -11.77
N ALA A 372 16.09 3.97 -10.45
CA ALA A 372 15.75 2.94 -9.47
C ALA A 372 14.27 2.51 -9.62
N SER A 373 13.34 3.47 -9.74
CA SER A 373 11.92 3.18 -10.04
C SER A 373 11.75 2.40 -11.34
N THR A 374 12.55 2.71 -12.38
CA THR A 374 12.53 1.97 -13.65
C THR A 374 12.93 0.50 -13.46
N ARG A 375 13.77 0.17 -12.46
CA ARG A 375 14.07 -1.23 -12.13
C ARG A 375 12.86 -1.95 -11.56
N LEU A 376 12.07 -1.32 -10.70
CA LEU A 376 10.83 -1.92 -10.20
C LEU A 376 9.81 -2.15 -11.34
N ASP A 377 9.78 -1.26 -12.32
CA ASP A 377 8.96 -1.45 -13.52
C ASP A 377 9.46 -2.66 -14.34
N GLU A 378 10.78 -2.79 -14.56
CA GLU A 378 11.39 -3.97 -15.20
C GLU A 378 11.04 -5.27 -14.48
N VAL A 379 11.07 -5.27 -13.15
CA VAL A 379 10.66 -6.40 -12.31
C VAL A 379 9.21 -6.76 -12.58
N ALA A 380 8.30 -5.79 -12.54
CA ALA A 380 6.87 -6.02 -12.80
C ALA A 380 6.64 -6.66 -14.19
N ALA A 381 7.37 -6.22 -15.21
CA ALA A 381 7.27 -6.79 -16.55
C ALA A 381 7.88 -8.19 -16.66
N LEU A 382 8.99 -8.47 -15.97
CA LEU A 382 9.60 -9.81 -15.94
C LEU A 382 8.71 -10.82 -15.22
N ILE A 383 8.11 -10.43 -14.10
CA ILE A 383 7.14 -11.26 -13.37
C ILE A 383 5.92 -11.53 -14.26
N LYS A 384 5.34 -10.49 -14.89
CA LYS A 384 4.24 -10.65 -15.86
C LYS A 384 4.61 -11.55 -17.04
N GLY A 385 5.89 -11.57 -17.44
CA GLY A 385 6.42 -12.44 -18.48
C GLY A 385 6.77 -13.86 -18.03
N GLY A 386 6.55 -14.21 -16.75
CA GLY A 386 6.87 -15.52 -16.17
C GLY A 386 8.37 -15.75 -15.89
N ALA A 387 9.20 -14.71 -15.98
CA ALA A 387 10.65 -14.78 -15.78
C ALA A 387 11.03 -14.26 -14.38
N THR A 388 10.46 -14.87 -13.33
CA THR A 388 10.66 -14.49 -11.92
C THR A 388 12.13 -14.55 -11.49
N ASP A 389 12.89 -15.56 -11.94
CA ASP A 389 14.32 -15.68 -11.64
C ASP A 389 15.13 -14.49 -12.20
N ALA A 390 14.77 -14.02 -13.40
CA ALA A 390 15.41 -12.87 -14.03
C ALA A 390 15.05 -11.55 -13.33
N ALA A 391 13.96 -11.52 -12.55
CA ALA A 391 13.49 -10.34 -11.83
C ALA A 391 14.31 -10.06 -10.56
N ILE A 392 15.08 -11.03 -10.06
CA ILE A 392 15.96 -10.86 -8.89
C ILE A 392 17.04 -9.80 -9.18
N ILE A 393 17.64 -9.83 -10.38
CA ILE A 393 18.73 -8.92 -10.77
C ILE A 393 18.29 -7.44 -10.69
N PRO A 394 17.19 -6.99 -11.33
CA PRO A 394 16.75 -5.60 -11.21
C PRO A 394 16.25 -5.24 -9.79
N LEU A 395 15.76 -6.20 -8.99
CA LEU A 395 15.43 -5.96 -7.58
C LEU A 395 16.67 -5.65 -6.74
N GLU A 396 17.76 -6.41 -6.93
CA GLU A 396 19.04 -6.14 -6.27
C GLU A 396 19.62 -4.79 -6.71
N ASP A 397 19.61 -4.52 -8.03
CA ASP A 397 20.04 -3.23 -8.58
C ASP A 397 19.27 -2.03 -7.96
N TYR A 398 17.97 -2.19 -7.70
CA TYR A 398 17.15 -1.18 -7.01
C TYR A 398 17.64 -0.94 -5.59
N ARG A 399 17.81 -2.01 -4.81
CA ARG A 399 18.28 -1.95 -3.40
C ARG A 399 19.66 -1.29 -3.33
N ASP A 400 20.60 -1.78 -4.14
CA ASP A 400 21.98 -1.27 -4.19
C ASP A 400 22.03 0.21 -4.58
N SER A 401 21.17 0.63 -5.51
CA SER A 401 21.07 2.03 -5.91
C SER A 401 20.63 2.92 -4.75
N LEU A 402 19.60 2.51 -4.00
CA LEU A 402 19.12 3.25 -2.82
C LEU A 402 20.17 3.32 -1.71
N ILE A 403 20.81 2.19 -1.38
CA ILE A 403 21.87 2.13 -0.36
C ILE A 403 23.05 3.02 -0.76
N THR A 404 23.47 2.97 -2.02
CA THR A 404 24.58 3.80 -2.53
C THR A 404 24.25 5.29 -2.44
N MET A 405 23.01 5.69 -2.73
CA MET A 405 22.58 7.08 -2.59
C MET A 405 22.51 7.52 -1.12
N ALA A 406 22.04 6.63 -0.24
CA ALA A 406 21.90 6.91 1.18
C ALA A 406 23.23 6.99 1.92
N THR A 407 24.19 6.13 1.57
CA THR A 407 25.53 6.09 2.19
C THR A 407 26.47 7.16 1.63
N GLY A 408 26.30 7.53 0.36
CA GLY A 408 27.14 8.53 -0.31
C GLY A 408 26.75 9.98 -0.04
N SER A 409 25.60 10.25 0.58
CA SER A 409 25.11 11.61 0.80
C SER A 409 24.88 11.90 2.29
N GLY A 410 25.55 12.95 2.79
CA GLY A 410 25.25 13.55 4.09
C GLY A 410 24.21 14.67 4.01
N ASN A 411 23.55 14.84 2.86
CA ASN A 411 22.62 15.92 2.59
C ASN A 411 21.20 15.51 2.98
N GLU A 412 20.59 16.27 3.88
CA GLU A 412 19.23 16.05 4.40
C GLU A 412 18.16 16.07 3.28
N LEU A 413 18.35 16.91 2.26
CA LEU A 413 17.44 16.97 1.12
C LEU A 413 17.47 15.67 0.31
N VAL A 414 18.64 15.07 0.12
CA VAL A 414 18.77 13.77 -0.58
C VAL A 414 18.09 12.66 0.21
N GLN A 415 18.21 12.66 1.53
CA GLN A 415 17.52 11.69 2.39
C GLN A 415 16.00 11.86 2.32
N MET A 416 15.50 13.11 2.30
CA MET A 416 14.08 13.40 2.12
C MET A 416 13.55 12.88 0.77
N LEU A 417 14.26 13.13 -0.33
CA LEU A 417 13.88 12.62 -1.66
C LEU A 417 13.87 11.09 -1.73
N ILE A 418 14.82 10.43 -1.06
CA ILE A 418 14.85 8.97 -0.98
C ILE A 418 13.62 8.47 -0.20
N GLN A 419 13.30 9.07 0.96
CA GLN A 419 12.15 8.69 1.77
C GLN A 419 10.83 8.92 1.02
N GLU A 420 10.68 10.07 0.38
CA GLU A 420 9.55 10.40 -0.49
C GLU A 420 9.41 9.36 -1.61
N SER A 421 10.50 9.07 -2.34
CA SER A 421 10.49 8.04 -3.38
C SER A 421 10.05 6.69 -2.85
N ILE A 422 10.52 6.25 -1.68
CA ILE A 422 10.09 4.96 -1.11
C ILE A 422 8.62 4.97 -0.73
N ALA A 423 8.14 6.06 -0.14
CA ALA A 423 6.72 6.21 0.19
C ALA A 423 5.85 6.14 -1.08
N ILE A 424 6.24 6.83 -2.15
CA ILE A 424 5.58 6.75 -3.47
C ILE A 424 5.57 5.32 -4.00
N GLN A 425 6.73 4.67 -4.00
CA GLN A 425 6.84 3.30 -4.52
C GLN A 425 5.99 2.33 -3.69
N ALA A 426 5.93 2.51 -2.36
CA ALA A 426 5.13 1.70 -1.45
C ALA A 426 3.63 1.89 -1.73
N GLY A 427 3.16 3.13 -1.94
CA GLY A 427 1.77 3.41 -2.32
C GLY A 427 1.35 2.69 -3.61
N GLN A 428 2.23 2.68 -4.61
CA GLN A 428 2.01 2.01 -5.90
C GLN A 428 2.04 0.47 -5.85
N VAL A 429 2.27 -0.13 -4.68
CA VAL A 429 2.22 -1.60 -4.45
C VAL A 429 1.50 -1.95 -3.16
N ALA A 430 0.83 -1.00 -2.51
CA ALA A 430 0.24 -1.19 -1.19
C ALA A 430 -0.89 -2.22 -1.19
N ALA A 431 -1.65 -2.28 -2.29
CA ALA A 431 -2.76 -3.20 -2.46
C ALA A 431 -2.32 -4.67 -2.63
N ALA A 432 -1.06 -4.94 -3.00
CA ALA A 432 -0.55 -6.29 -3.21
C ALA A 432 -0.46 -7.07 -1.90
N LEU A 433 -1.00 -8.29 -1.91
CA LEU A 433 -0.92 -9.27 -0.84
C LEU A 433 0.04 -10.41 -1.21
N PRO A 434 0.51 -11.22 -0.24
CA PRO A 434 1.46 -12.32 -0.46
C PRO A 434 1.17 -13.26 -1.62
N ASP A 435 -0.11 -13.51 -1.93
CA ASP A 435 -0.53 -14.37 -3.04
C ASP A 435 -0.44 -13.69 -4.42
N ASP A 436 -0.25 -12.37 -4.45
CA ASP A 436 -0.11 -11.59 -5.68
C ASP A 436 1.36 -11.54 -6.15
N ASP A 437 1.57 -11.74 -7.44
CA ASP A 437 2.86 -11.60 -8.13
C ASP A 437 3.61 -10.31 -7.79
N ALA A 438 2.88 -9.20 -7.62
CA ALA A 438 3.44 -7.89 -7.30
C ALA A 438 3.98 -7.76 -5.87
N TYR A 439 3.71 -8.73 -4.98
CA TYR A 439 4.15 -8.69 -3.59
C TYR A 439 5.67 -8.73 -3.44
N LEU A 440 6.38 -9.37 -4.37
CA LEU A 440 7.85 -9.35 -4.40
C LEU A 440 8.39 -7.91 -4.49
N ILE A 441 7.70 -7.05 -5.24
CA ILE A 441 8.03 -5.63 -5.38
C ILE A 441 7.74 -4.91 -4.06
N LYS A 442 6.56 -5.14 -3.45
CA LYS A 442 6.20 -4.58 -2.14
C LYS A 442 7.24 -4.90 -1.08
N LYS A 443 7.61 -6.18 -0.95
CA LYS A 443 8.65 -6.64 -0.02
C LYS A 443 9.98 -5.94 -0.26
N ALA A 444 10.42 -5.82 -1.53
CA ALA A 444 11.68 -5.16 -1.84
C ALA A 444 11.68 -3.65 -1.56
N VAL A 445 10.57 -2.95 -1.81
CA VAL A 445 10.43 -1.52 -1.50
C VAL A 445 10.48 -1.29 0.01
N LEU A 446 9.73 -2.08 0.78
CA LEU A 446 9.70 -1.98 2.24
C LEU A 446 11.07 -2.33 2.85
N GLU A 447 11.69 -3.43 2.43
CA GLU A 447 13.02 -3.84 2.92
C GLU A 447 14.10 -2.80 2.61
N ALA A 448 14.09 -2.20 1.42
CA ALA A 448 15.03 -1.14 1.06
C ALA A 448 14.89 0.09 1.98
N GLY A 449 13.66 0.42 2.42
CA GLY A 449 13.42 1.49 3.37
C GLY A 449 14.08 1.26 4.73
N THR A 450 14.18 0.01 5.18
CA THR A 450 14.80 -0.33 6.48
C THR A 450 16.31 -0.17 6.51
N GLN A 451 16.96 -0.21 5.35
CA GLN A 451 18.42 -0.16 5.22
C GLN A 451 18.97 1.27 5.15
N LEU A 452 18.09 2.28 5.17
CA LEU A 452 18.45 3.68 5.15
C LEU A 452 18.88 4.19 6.54
N PRO A 453 19.80 5.16 6.62
CA PRO A 453 20.20 5.77 7.88
C PRO A 453 19.00 6.43 8.57
N LYS A 454 18.72 6.02 9.81
CA LYS A 454 17.63 6.54 10.63
C LYS A 454 17.95 7.99 11.06
N LYS A 455 17.22 8.95 10.52
CA LYS A 455 16.99 10.27 11.13
C LYS A 455 15.47 10.42 11.30
N ASP A 456 15.05 11.05 12.38
CA ASP A 456 13.68 11.07 12.92
C ASP A 456 12.56 10.91 11.87
N GLY A 457 11.73 9.88 12.02
CA GLY A 457 10.59 9.60 11.12
C GLY A 457 10.83 8.58 10.00
N GLY A 458 12.04 8.05 9.84
CA GLY A 458 12.32 6.97 8.89
C GLY A 458 11.56 5.65 9.22
N VAL A 459 11.19 4.89 8.18
CA VAL A 459 10.52 3.59 8.31
C VAL A 459 11.38 2.64 9.15
N SER A 460 10.90 2.24 10.34
CA SER A 460 11.64 1.31 11.18
C SER A 460 11.63 -0.11 10.59
N LEU A 461 12.68 -0.89 10.86
CA LEU A 461 12.69 -2.32 10.56
C LEU A 461 11.53 -3.04 11.24
N SER A 462 11.15 -2.60 12.45
CA SER A 462 9.97 -3.10 13.15
C SER A 462 8.67 -2.76 12.43
N ASP A 463 8.54 -1.57 11.84
CA ASP A 463 7.36 -1.17 11.08
C ASP A 463 7.17 -2.05 9.84
N VAL A 464 8.26 -2.33 9.11
CA VAL A 464 8.22 -3.20 7.92
C VAL A 464 7.91 -4.64 8.28
N GLN A 465 8.56 -5.18 9.32
CA GLN A 465 8.23 -6.52 9.82
C GLN A 465 6.76 -6.60 10.25
N GLY A 466 6.26 -5.54 10.89
CA GLY A 466 4.86 -5.40 11.24
C GLY A 466 3.91 -5.48 10.05
N VAL A 467 4.15 -4.67 9.01
CA VAL A 467 3.32 -4.66 7.78
C VAL A 467 3.37 -6.02 7.08
N LEU A 468 4.56 -6.60 6.92
CA LEU A 468 4.71 -7.91 6.29
C LEU A 468 4.01 -9.02 7.08
N LEU A 469 4.04 -8.97 8.41
CA LEU A 469 3.33 -9.91 9.28
C LEU A 469 1.81 -9.76 9.16
N LEU A 470 1.30 -8.53 9.11
CA LEU A 470 -0.14 -8.29 8.94
C LEU A 470 -0.62 -8.74 7.56
N ASP A 471 0.17 -8.49 6.51
CA ASP A 471 -0.10 -8.96 5.15
C ASP A 471 -0.14 -10.50 5.06
N THR A 472 0.79 -11.19 5.73
CA THR A 472 0.82 -12.67 5.75
C THR A 472 -0.35 -13.27 6.50
N ILE A 473 -0.72 -12.74 7.67
CA ILE A 473 -1.92 -13.19 8.40
C ILE A 473 -3.18 -12.93 7.56
N THR A 474 -3.30 -11.76 6.94
CA THR A 474 -4.45 -11.40 6.09
C THR A 474 -4.58 -12.33 4.90
N ALA A 475 -3.48 -12.61 4.19
CA ALA A 475 -3.50 -13.55 3.06
C ALA A 475 -3.90 -14.96 3.52
N LEU A 476 -3.43 -15.37 4.69
CA LEU A 476 -3.74 -16.68 5.24
C LEU A 476 -5.24 -16.82 5.58
N ILE A 477 -5.85 -15.79 6.21
CA ILE A 477 -7.30 -15.74 6.43
C ILE A 477 -8.06 -15.82 5.09
N GLN A 478 -7.67 -15.01 4.10
CA GLN A 478 -8.32 -15.02 2.79
C GLN A 478 -8.19 -16.35 2.06
N LYS A 479 -7.06 -17.05 2.21
CA LYS A 479 -6.83 -18.36 1.62
C LYS A 479 -7.77 -19.40 2.24
N VAL A 480 -7.90 -19.39 3.57
CA VAL A 480 -8.83 -20.27 4.30
C VAL A 480 -10.27 -20.07 3.83
N ASP A 481 -10.71 -18.82 3.70
CA ASP A 481 -12.06 -18.48 3.27
C ASP A 481 -12.39 -18.93 1.83
N ARG A 482 -11.38 -19.04 0.96
CA ARG A 482 -11.56 -19.31 -0.48
C ARG A 482 -11.32 -20.76 -0.87
N GLU A 483 -10.20 -21.30 -0.42
CA GLU A 483 -9.67 -22.60 -0.83
C GLU A 483 -9.89 -23.66 0.26
N GLY A 484 -10.35 -23.25 1.44
CA GLY A 484 -10.46 -24.11 2.62
C GLY A 484 -9.09 -24.33 3.28
N PRO A 485 -8.97 -25.33 4.17
CA PRO A 485 -7.78 -25.53 5.00
C PRO A 485 -6.62 -26.24 4.26
N VAL A 486 -6.72 -26.45 2.94
CA VAL A 486 -5.76 -27.23 2.16
C VAL A 486 -4.43 -26.47 2.00
N GLY A 487 -3.31 -27.11 2.34
CA GLY A 487 -1.98 -26.51 2.23
C GLY A 487 -1.67 -25.44 3.28
N LEU A 488 -2.47 -25.36 4.35
CA LEU A 488 -2.32 -24.37 5.40
C LEU A 488 -1.09 -24.60 6.29
N GLY A 489 -0.69 -25.86 6.48
CA GLY A 489 0.45 -26.24 7.33
C GLY A 489 1.77 -25.59 6.90
N GLU A 490 2.08 -25.60 5.59
CA GLU A 490 3.31 -25.00 5.06
C GLU A 490 3.35 -23.48 5.25
N THR A 491 2.23 -22.80 5.01
CA THR A 491 2.11 -21.34 5.21
C THR A 491 2.14 -20.96 6.69
N TRP A 492 1.57 -21.79 7.56
CA TRP A 492 1.56 -21.58 9.01
C TRP A 492 2.96 -21.74 9.62
N GLU A 493 3.73 -22.75 9.20
CA GLU A 493 5.11 -22.94 9.66
C GLU A 493 6.01 -21.73 9.34
N GLY A 494 5.88 -21.17 8.13
CA GLY A 494 6.59 -19.94 7.75
C GLY A 494 6.14 -18.70 8.54
N LEU A 495 4.86 -18.61 8.86
CA LEU A 495 4.32 -17.55 9.72
C LEU A 495 4.80 -17.68 11.17
N ARG A 496 4.91 -18.90 11.69
CA ARG A 496 5.32 -19.17 13.08
C ARG A 496 6.68 -18.58 13.42
N GLU A 497 7.64 -18.65 12.50
CA GLU A 497 8.95 -18.01 12.68
C GLU A 497 8.84 -16.48 12.86
N GLN A 498 7.87 -15.86 12.18
CA GLN A 498 7.61 -14.41 12.26
C GLN A 498 6.79 -14.04 13.50
N LEU A 499 5.95 -14.94 14.02
CA LEU A 499 5.13 -14.71 15.22
C LEU A 499 5.96 -14.59 16.51
N ALA A 500 7.17 -15.16 16.55
CA ALA A 500 8.10 -14.98 17.67
C ALA A 500 8.42 -13.49 17.95
N VAL A 501 8.21 -12.61 16.96
CA VAL A 501 8.39 -11.17 17.11
C VAL A 501 7.29 -10.54 18.00
N LEU A 502 6.09 -11.12 18.05
CA LEU A 502 4.95 -10.62 18.84
C LEU A 502 5.06 -10.93 20.35
N ASP A 503 5.73 -12.02 20.70
CA ASP A 503 5.84 -12.51 22.08
C ASP A 503 7.01 -11.87 22.85
N ASN A 504 8.03 -11.37 22.14
CA ASN A 504 9.12 -10.63 22.75
C ASN A 504 8.71 -9.18 23.02
N GLU A 505 8.39 -8.86 24.28
CA GLU A 505 8.12 -7.47 24.72
C GLU A 505 9.30 -6.52 24.48
N ALA A 506 10.51 -7.05 24.35
CA ALA A 506 11.73 -6.31 24.02
C ALA A 506 11.82 -5.85 22.55
N ASN A 507 10.92 -6.30 21.66
CA ASN A 507 10.91 -5.87 20.26
C ASN A 507 10.30 -4.46 20.09
N GLU A 508 10.93 -3.66 19.23
CA GLU A 508 10.53 -2.28 18.84
C GLU A 508 9.22 -2.21 18.01
N LEU A 509 8.38 -3.27 17.99
CA LEU A 509 7.09 -3.23 17.30
C LEU A 509 6.17 -2.21 17.98
N LYS A 510 5.54 -1.35 17.18
CA LYS A 510 4.53 -0.42 17.68
C LYS A 510 3.40 -1.21 18.38
N PRO A 511 2.90 -0.72 19.53
CA PRO A 511 1.85 -1.41 20.28
C PRO A 511 0.57 -1.60 19.45
N GLU A 512 0.32 -0.66 18.54
CA GLU A 512 -0.75 -0.65 17.54
C GLU A 512 -0.70 -1.88 16.62
N VAL A 513 0.44 -2.13 16.00
CA VAL A 513 0.67 -3.28 15.12
C VAL A 513 0.54 -4.59 15.89
N ARG A 514 1.03 -4.65 17.13
CA ARG A 514 0.91 -5.84 17.98
C ARG A 514 -0.55 -6.16 18.30
N LYS A 515 -1.34 -5.13 18.59
CA LYS A 515 -2.78 -5.26 18.86
C LYS A 515 -3.52 -5.79 17.63
N GLU A 516 -3.21 -5.23 16.46
CA GLU A 516 -3.80 -5.63 15.17
C GLU A 516 -3.45 -7.08 14.81
N ALA A 517 -2.17 -7.45 14.91
CA ALA A 517 -1.72 -8.81 14.61
C ALA A 517 -2.39 -9.85 15.54
N ARG A 518 -2.52 -9.54 16.83
CA ARG A 518 -3.24 -10.41 17.79
C ARG A 518 -4.72 -10.55 17.45
N MET A 519 -5.37 -9.47 17.02
CA MET A 519 -6.78 -9.52 16.59
C MET A 519 -6.95 -10.39 15.35
N LEU A 520 -6.13 -10.21 14.32
CA LEU A 520 -6.18 -11.04 13.11
C LEU A 520 -5.87 -12.52 13.40
N LEU A 521 -4.92 -12.81 14.29
CA LEU A 521 -4.66 -14.18 14.74
C LEU A 521 -5.84 -14.78 15.50
N SER A 522 -6.55 -13.96 16.28
CA SER A 522 -7.76 -14.39 16.99
C SER A 522 -8.91 -14.71 16.03
N GLU A 523 -9.10 -13.90 14.99
CA GLU A 523 -10.05 -14.16 13.91
C GLU A 523 -9.69 -15.43 13.15
N PHE A 524 -8.42 -15.57 12.75
CA PHE A 524 -7.92 -16.78 12.12
C PHE A 524 -8.15 -18.03 13.00
N ALA A 525 -7.90 -17.90 14.30
CA ALA A 525 -8.14 -18.96 15.27
C ALA A 525 -9.59 -19.37 15.36
N PHE A 526 -10.48 -18.38 15.36
CA PHE A 526 -11.93 -18.60 15.38
C PHE A 526 -12.38 -19.38 14.13
N ILE A 527 -11.99 -18.93 12.94
CA ILE A 527 -12.33 -19.58 11.66
C ILE A 527 -11.87 -21.04 11.66
N LEU A 528 -10.61 -21.31 12.02
CA LEU A 528 -10.09 -22.69 12.07
C LEU A 528 -10.81 -23.56 13.10
N SER A 529 -11.13 -23.01 14.27
CA SER A 529 -11.80 -23.75 15.33
C SER A 529 -13.23 -24.14 14.94
N ASP A 530 -13.94 -23.27 14.23
CA ASP A 530 -15.29 -23.51 13.72
C ASP A 530 -15.26 -24.54 12.57
N MET A 531 -14.33 -24.45 11.63
CA MET A 531 -14.13 -25.45 10.58
C MET A 531 -13.81 -26.84 11.15
N TYR A 532 -12.94 -26.90 12.16
CA TYR A 532 -12.62 -28.15 12.86
C TYR A 532 -13.86 -28.72 13.58
N ALA A 533 -14.68 -27.87 14.21
CA ALA A 533 -15.92 -28.28 14.87
C ALA A 533 -16.97 -28.82 13.88
N ARG A 534 -17.00 -28.29 12.65
CA ARG A 534 -17.85 -28.78 11.54
C ARG A 534 -17.34 -30.09 10.91
N GLY A 535 -16.18 -30.59 11.34
CA GLY A 535 -15.59 -31.84 10.87
C GLY A 535 -14.83 -31.72 9.55
N GLU A 536 -14.40 -30.51 9.18
CA GLU A 536 -13.55 -30.30 8.00
C GLU A 536 -12.13 -30.81 8.25
N THR A 537 -11.43 -31.23 7.19
CA THR A 537 -10.06 -31.76 7.27
C THR A 537 -9.05 -30.64 7.50
N VAL A 538 -8.94 -30.17 8.74
CA VAL A 538 -7.91 -29.23 9.20
C VAL A 538 -6.81 -30.00 9.91
N ASP A 539 -5.54 -29.64 9.71
CA ASP A 539 -4.42 -30.23 10.44
C ASP A 539 -4.57 -29.98 11.96
N PRO A 540 -4.74 -31.03 12.78
CA PRO A 540 -4.94 -30.88 14.22
C PRO A 540 -3.79 -30.16 14.93
N LEU A 541 -2.55 -30.24 14.39
CA LEU A 541 -1.39 -29.56 14.94
C LEU A 541 -1.52 -28.04 14.83
N VAL A 542 -2.01 -27.55 13.69
CA VAL A 542 -2.21 -26.12 13.49
C VAL A 542 -3.31 -25.60 14.40
N VAL A 543 -4.44 -26.31 14.47
CA VAL A 543 -5.56 -25.92 15.36
C VAL A 543 -5.07 -25.82 16.81
N THR A 544 -4.30 -26.81 17.28
CA THR A 544 -3.72 -26.83 18.65
C THR A 544 -2.82 -25.63 18.93
N GLN A 545 -1.99 -25.23 17.96
CA GLN A 545 -1.09 -24.08 18.13
C GLN A 545 -1.85 -22.75 18.11
N VAL A 546 -2.90 -22.68 17.31
CA VAL A 546 -3.69 -21.46 17.10
C VAL A 546 -4.68 -21.22 18.26
N TYR A 547 -5.09 -22.27 18.98
CA TYR A 547 -5.94 -22.17 20.19
C TYR A 547 -5.45 -21.16 21.23
N ALA A 548 -4.13 -20.92 21.32
CA ALA A 548 -3.54 -19.94 22.24
C ALA A 548 -3.96 -18.49 21.95
N TYR A 549 -4.42 -18.19 20.72
CA TYR A 549 -4.82 -16.85 20.28
C TYR A 549 -6.34 -16.64 20.30
N LEU A 550 -7.13 -17.67 20.61
CA LEU A 550 -8.55 -17.47 20.85
C LEU A 550 -8.73 -16.52 22.05
N PRO A 551 -9.75 -15.65 22.03
CA PRO A 551 -10.04 -14.86 23.20
C PRO A 551 -10.24 -15.84 24.37
N PRO A 552 -9.72 -15.53 25.57
CA PRO A 552 -10.01 -16.35 26.74
C PRO A 552 -11.52 -16.49 26.77
N GLN A 553 -12.02 -17.73 26.74
CA GLN A 553 -13.44 -17.98 26.91
C GLN A 553 -13.82 -17.15 28.12
N THR A 554 -14.69 -16.16 27.92
CA THR A 554 -15.18 -15.29 28.98
C THR A 554 -15.47 -16.24 30.12
N GLU A 555 -14.68 -16.18 31.20
CA GLU A 555 -14.90 -17.06 32.35
C GLU A 555 -16.40 -17.01 32.58
N ASP A 556 -17.07 -18.17 32.50
CA ASP A 556 -18.49 -18.30 32.77
C ASP A 556 -18.74 -17.45 34.01
N ILE A 557 -19.37 -16.28 33.83
CA ILE A 557 -19.56 -15.35 34.94
C ILE A 557 -20.27 -16.20 35.97
N PRO A 558 -19.65 -16.51 37.14
CA PRO A 558 -20.09 -17.61 37.96
C PRO A 558 -21.55 -17.37 38.31
N VAL A 559 -22.42 -18.15 37.67
CA VAL A 559 -23.85 -18.00 37.77
C VAL A 559 -24.19 -18.37 39.20
N LEU A 560 -24.78 -17.43 39.95
CA LEU A 560 -25.14 -17.69 41.34
C LEU A 560 -26.01 -18.94 41.41
N SER A 561 -25.68 -19.80 42.37
CA SER A 561 -26.48 -20.99 42.68
C SER A 561 -27.91 -20.56 43.04
N ASP A 562 -28.88 -21.44 42.87
CA ASP A 562 -30.27 -21.12 43.21
C ASP A 562 -30.45 -20.76 44.70
N GLU A 563 -29.58 -21.27 45.57
CA GLU A 563 -29.53 -20.95 46.99
C GLU A 563 -29.05 -19.52 47.24
N GLU A 564 -27.98 -19.08 46.57
CA GLU A 564 -27.46 -17.71 46.67
C GLU A 564 -28.45 -16.68 46.10
N VAL A 565 -29.10 -17.00 44.96
CA VAL A 565 -30.15 -16.15 44.41
C VAL A 565 -31.33 -16.03 45.39
N ASN A 566 -31.72 -17.13 46.04
CA ASN A 566 -32.78 -17.11 47.05
C ASN A 566 -32.35 -16.29 48.29
N ALA A 567 -31.10 -16.41 48.73
CA ALA A 567 -30.57 -15.64 49.86
C ALA A 567 -30.58 -14.13 49.56
N ILE A 568 -30.19 -13.71 48.35
CA ILE A 568 -30.26 -12.32 47.92
C ILE A 568 -31.71 -11.82 47.90
N VAL A 569 -32.64 -12.61 47.33
CA VAL A 569 -34.06 -12.24 47.26
C VAL A 569 -34.68 -12.11 48.66
N GLN A 570 -34.36 -13.01 49.60
CA GLN A 570 -34.82 -12.89 50.98
C GLN A 570 -34.18 -11.69 51.68
N GLY A 571 -32.87 -11.44 51.49
CA GLY A 571 -32.21 -10.26 52.04
C GLY A 571 -32.84 -8.95 51.56
N ILE A 572 -33.22 -8.85 50.28
CA ILE A 572 -33.94 -7.70 49.74
C ILE A 572 -35.33 -7.58 50.38
N ARG A 573 -36.08 -8.68 50.49
CA ARG A 573 -37.40 -8.70 51.13
C ARG A 573 -37.31 -8.22 52.58
N ASP A 574 -36.38 -8.76 53.35
CA ASP A 574 -36.21 -8.42 54.76
C ASP A 574 -35.88 -6.93 54.91
N ARG A 575 -34.95 -6.40 54.10
CA ARG A 575 -34.61 -4.96 54.12
C ARG A 575 -35.78 -4.04 53.78
N ILE A 576 -36.65 -4.44 52.84
CA ILE A 576 -37.87 -3.69 52.50
C ILE A 576 -38.83 -3.68 53.70
N PHE A 577 -39.03 -4.83 54.36
CA PHE A 577 -40.03 -4.97 55.43
C PHE A 577 -39.57 -4.59 56.84
N ILE A 578 -38.32 -4.14 57.01
CA ILE A 578 -37.87 -3.42 58.22
C ILE A 578 -38.74 -2.19 58.47
N TYR A 579 -39.21 -1.53 57.40
CA TYR A 579 -40.04 -0.34 57.51
C TYR A 579 -41.53 -0.69 57.64
N HIS A 580 -42.25 -0.01 58.54
CA HIS A 580 -43.70 -0.21 58.72
C HIS A 580 -44.57 0.70 57.84
N MET A 581 -44.03 1.80 57.32
CA MET A 581 -44.75 2.77 56.49
C MET A 581 -44.55 2.48 54.99
N GLN A 582 -45.56 2.77 54.16
CA GLN A 582 -45.55 2.48 52.72
C GLN A 582 -44.45 3.21 51.94
N LYS A 583 -44.27 4.53 52.17
CA LYS A 583 -43.30 5.35 51.42
C LYS A 583 -41.84 4.87 51.61
N PRO A 584 -41.35 4.62 52.84
CA PRO A 584 -40.01 4.07 53.05
C PRO A 584 -39.78 2.71 52.37
N ARG A 585 -40.77 1.81 52.37
CA ARG A 585 -40.66 0.51 51.68
C ARG A 585 -40.46 0.66 50.17
N ILE A 586 -41.19 1.59 49.56
CA ILE A 586 -41.07 1.89 48.13
C ILE A 586 -39.68 2.47 47.82
N ASN A 587 -39.19 3.40 48.64
CA ASN A 587 -37.86 3.98 48.47
C ASN A 587 -36.77 2.92 48.62
N GLN A 588 -36.89 2.01 49.60
CA GLN A 588 -35.98 0.89 49.76
C GLN A 588 -35.99 -0.01 48.52
N LEU A 589 -37.17 -0.39 48.01
CA LEU A 589 -37.26 -1.18 46.78
C LEU A 589 -36.55 -0.50 45.61
N VAL A 590 -36.74 0.81 45.41
CA VAL A 590 -36.06 1.55 44.33
C VAL A 590 -34.54 1.53 44.52
N SER A 591 -34.05 1.69 45.75
CA SER A 591 -32.62 1.60 46.06
C SER A 591 -32.05 0.22 45.76
N GLU A 592 -32.77 -0.85 46.11
CA GLU A 592 -32.35 -2.23 45.85
C GLU A 592 -32.38 -2.57 44.36
N LEU A 593 -33.39 -2.10 43.62
CA LEU A 593 -33.45 -2.27 42.16
C LEU A 593 -32.27 -1.57 41.47
N LYS A 594 -31.92 -0.36 41.91
CA LYS A 594 -30.74 0.37 41.41
C LYS A 594 -29.42 -0.32 41.79
N ALA A 595 -29.35 -0.97 42.95
CA ALA A 595 -28.17 -1.74 43.36
C ALA A 595 -28.00 -3.04 42.56
N LEU A 596 -29.08 -3.56 41.96
CA LEU A 596 -29.06 -4.73 41.09
C LEU A 596 -28.72 -4.39 39.62
N ASP A 597 -28.70 -3.10 39.24
CA ASP A 597 -28.37 -2.69 37.87
C ASP A 597 -26.92 -3.07 37.52
N GLY A 598 -26.77 -3.84 36.45
CA GLY A 598 -25.46 -4.34 35.98
C GLY A 598 -25.03 -5.67 36.61
N HIS A 599 -25.83 -6.28 37.49
CA HIS A 599 -25.54 -7.61 38.03
C HIS A 599 -25.79 -8.71 36.97
N PRO A 600 -24.90 -9.71 36.82
CA PRO A 600 -25.04 -10.77 35.79
C PRO A 600 -26.35 -11.56 35.92
N ASP A 601 -26.74 -11.92 37.15
CA ASP A 601 -28.01 -12.60 37.46
C ASP A 601 -29.22 -11.67 37.71
N GLN A 602 -29.16 -10.38 37.35
CA GLN A 602 -30.23 -9.40 37.61
C GLN A 602 -31.61 -9.92 37.16
N GLY A 603 -31.70 -10.52 35.97
CA GLY A 603 -32.96 -11.09 35.46
C GLY A 603 -33.49 -12.31 36.22
N ARG A 604 -32.63 -13.14 36.84
CA ARG A 604 -33.06 -14.28 37.69
C ARG A 604 -33.53 -13.80 39.05
N ILE A 605 -32.78 -12.86 39.65
CA ILE A 605 -33.14 -12.23 40.94
C ILE A 605 -34.49 -11.51 40.82
N LEU A 606 -34.69 -10.67 39.80
CA LEU A 606 -35.94 -9.93 39.61
C LEU A 606 -37.16 -10.85 39.39
N ARG A 607 -37.00 -11.95 38.65
CA ARG A 607 -38.08 -12.94 38.44
C ARG A 607 -38.50 -13.61 39.73
N LYS A 608 -37.56 -14.02 40.58
CA LYS A 608 -37.87 -14.61 41.90
C LYS A 608 -38.41 -13.56 42.88
N LEU A 609 -37.84 -12.35 42.89
CA LEU A 609 -38.29 -11.23 43.73
C LEU A 609 -39.75 -10.85 43.47
N ARG A 610 -40.20 -10.90 42.21
CA ARG A 610 -41.61 -10.66 41.85
C ARG A 610 -42.58 -11.59 42.58
N PHE A 611 -42.22 -12.86 42.77
CA PHE A 611 -43.06 -13.84 43.48
C PHE A 611 -42.88 -13.80 45.00
N ALA A 612 -41.72 -13.34 45.48
CA ALA A 612 -41.42 -13.24 46.91
C ALA A 612 -42.08 -12.03 47.60
N LEU A 613 -42.39 -10.97 46.87
CA LEU A 613 -43.01 -9.75 47.42
C LEU A 613 -44.55 -9.83 47.41
N PRO A 614 -45.23 -9.41 48.50
CA PRO A 614 -46.69 -9.47 48.59
C PRO A 614 -47.36 -8.40 47.70
N GLY A 615 -48.55 -8.73 47.18
CA GLY A 615 -49.40 -7.83 46.37
C GLY A 615 -50.18 -6.79 47.20
N GLY A 616 -49.53 -6.20 48.21
CA GLY A 616 -50.13 -5.19 49.07
C GLY A 616 -50.41 -3.85 48.37
N PRO A 617 -50.90 -2.83 49.10
CA PRO A 617 -51.21 -1.50 48.55
C PRO A 617 -50.00 -0.78 47.91
N GLU A 618 -48.78 -1.25 48.16
CA GLU A 618 -47.56 -0.72 47.56
C GLU A 618 -47.25 -1.23 46.15
N GLU A 619 -48.00 -2.23 45.66
CA GLU A 619 -47.91 -2.81 44.31
C GLU A 619 -46.50 -3.29 43.90
N PHE A 620 -45.73 -3.83 44.84
CA PHE A 620 -44.33 -4.25 44.58
C PHE A 620 -44.16 -5.18 43.37
N PRO A 621 -44.99 -6.22 43.17
CA PRO A 621 -44.84 -7.12 42.02
C PRO A 621 -45.00 -6.41 40.66
N LEU A 622 -45.82 -5.37 40.58
CA LEU A 622 -46.00 -4.58 39.36
C LEU A 622 -44.77 -3.71 39.07
N LYS A 623 -44.16 -3.13 40.10
CA LYS A 623 -42.93 -2.33 39.96
C LYS A 623 -41.74 -3.19 39.53
N VAL A 624 -41.56 -4.35 40.15
CA VAL A 624 -40.53 -5.33 39.73
C VAL A 624 -40.79 -5.81 38.30
N ARG A 625 -42.06 -6.04 37.92
CA ARG A 625 -42.41 -6.40 36.54
C ARG A 625 -42.04 -5.32 35.52
N LYS A 626 -42.23 -4.04 35.84
CA LYS A 626 -41.80 -2.92 34.98
C LYS A 626 -40.29 -2.95 34.76
N GLU A 627 -39.51 -3.27 35.80
CA GLU A 627 -38.05 -3.38 35.69
C GLU A 627 -37.61 -4.60 34.88
N ILE A 628 -38.29 -5.75 35.03
CA ILE A 628 -38.06 -6.93 34.17
C ILE A 628 -38.30 -6.56 32.69
N ILE A 629 -39.39 -5.86 32.41
CA ILE A 629 -39.72 -5.40 31.06
C ILE A 629 -38.64 -4.44 30.56
N ARG A 630 -38.27 -3.42 31.35
CA ARG A 630 -37.19 -2.48 31.01
C ARG A 630 -35.88 -3.21 30.68
N LEU A 631 -35.50 -4.22 31.46
CA LEU A 631 -34.30 -5.03 31.23
C LEU A 631 -34.40 -5.86 29.95
N GLN A 632 -35.58 -6.40 29.64
CA GLN A 632 -35.82 -7.09 28.36
C GLN A 632 -35.67 -6.13 27.18
N TRP A 633 -36.25 -4.93 27.25
CA TRP A 633 -36.08 -3.91 26.20
C TRP A 633 -34.64 -3.43 26.09
N ALA A 634 -33.93 -3.27 27.21
CA ALA A 634 -32.51 -2.89 27.21
C ALA A 634 -31.60 -3.94 26.56
N ARG A 635 -31.95 -5.23 26.65
CA ARG A 635 -31.25 -6.32 25.96
C ARG A 635 -31.63 -6.50 24.48
N VAL A 636 -32.74 -5.89 24.06
CA VAL A 636 -33.21 -5.94 22.67
C VAL A 636 -32.80 -4.66 21.93
N ALA A 637 -32.60 -3.55 22.66
CA ALA A 637 -32.25 -2.24 22.12
C ALA A 637 -30.74 -1.90 22.23
N GLY A 638 -29.95 -2.75 22.89
CA GLY A 638 -28.50 -2.66 22.98
C GLY A 638 -27.92 -4.06 23.00
#